data_AF-A0A5E4QNQ2-F1
#
_entry.id   AF-A0A5E4QNQ2-F1
#
_cell.length_a   1.000
_cell.length_b   1.000
_cell.length_c   1.000
_cell.angle_alpha   90.00
_cell.angle_beta   90.00
_cell.angle_gamma   90.00
#
_symmetry.space_group_name_H-M   'P 1'
#
loop_
_entity.id
_entity.type
_entity.pdbx_description
1 polymer ?
#
loop_
_entity_poly.entity_id
_entity_poly.type
_entity_poly.pdbx_seq_one_letter_code
_entity_poly.pdbx_strand_id
1 'polypeptide(L)'
;MRRGRETLLTLLEAFVYDPLVEWGGGRRRRGERHVRAARAMLAVRVHELKYSVNHLVEQLLTLLPEVKKCADKWLEENEELNAIQSKLQLCHQQMVLIKEIEAYGSNLSNHPLHAISQKYASYKQAKNAVEDSMKALVKILNDFDTQIENFASTNEVLNGPQLMAWVQEYSGPNEDEQLPIFEHIKEFLTNAGQGTMLTQCEQAEAELNQCMQQTNVLLRSCIELLSQYVAVSQYYPRSQTEYHRIVLFREYLAKALESKSPEVCREVANQVTALVNAESSADPQQVIAYNYRLQQLNGDSNTLVNKCLDRLQLEGGPDAITKAQESYKDVKTNISNWVRAEEGAAAALESVSIGMLCNLNRRYLMLENGAQSAGDCLVDLTSREGGWFLDDMSALSMQTVELLSLLPLQSAAVEDASMPVAVECVRNANLLLADLVQLNYNFSTIILPEALKKVHSEDPSTLQIINELNAVILNSPAPLNEILAQLEVHFRYLVMEMESPASGAPLWAAALRARYEALLSPPNEGEAQSGGRMLLMGFNGLFAAVELRARELADHLNSPIPAAWRKIDHVNDALHMSAAMQSPALRGVLEDIFLVRRIQTVGEVFAMCAQLSCAFRGTGPTVLYDDAALCKPVRRFIAEYVSRCLLGVHSKALASVLCLLLRRARLDLHAEVEQKEIG
;
A
#
# COMPACT_ATOMS: atom_id res chain seq x y z
N MET A 1 41.18 88.02 8.38
CA MET A 1 40.52 87.01 7.52
C MET A 1 39.64 86.02 8.30
N ARG A 2 40.12 85.27 9.31
CA ARG A 2 39.30 84.25 10.02
C ARG A 2 37.96 84.75 10.61
N ARG A 3 37.91 86.00 11.12
CA ARG A 3 36.69 86.58 11.72
C ARG A 3 35.63 87.06 10.71
N GLY A 4 36.03 87.33 9.46
CA GLY A 4 35.14 87.73 8.35
C GLY A 4 35.07 86.65 7.26
N ARG A 5 35.35 85.40 7.66
CA ARG A 5 35.52 84.26 6.76
C ARG A 5 34.23 83.93 6.02
N GLU A 6 33.08 84.00 6.69
CA GLU A 6 31.79 83.73 6.05
C GLU A 6 31.52 84.73 4.95
N THR A 7 31.68 86.03 5.23
CA THR A 7 31.48 87.08 4.22
C THR A 7 32.38 86.87 3.00
N LEU A 8 33.64 86.46 3.20
CA LEU A 8 34.58 86.17 2.11
C LEU A 8 34.22 84.90 1.33
N LEU A 9 33.78 83.83 2.01
CA LEU A 9 33.36 82.58 1.36
C LEU A 9 32.05 82.74 0.60
N THR A 10 31.10 83.51 1.12
CA THR A 10 29.85 83.83 0.44
C THR A 10 30.12 84.68 -0.82
N LEU A 11 31.09 85.60 -0.75
CA LEU A 11 31.54 86.34 -1.93
C LEU A 11 32.21 85.42 -2.97
N LEU A 12 32.98 84.43 -2.51
CA LEU A 12 33.65 83.45 -3.37
C LEU A 12 32.64 82.48 -4.01
N GLU A 13 31.60 82.07 -3.28
CA GLU A 13 30.46 81.32 -3.83
C GLU A 13 29.76 82.13 -4.92
N ALA A 14 29.51 83.43 -4.69
CA ALA A 14 28.93 84.29 -5.71
C ALA A 14 29.77 84.30 -6.99
N PHE A 15 31.11 84.37 -6.90
CA PHE A 15 32.00 84.30 -8.07
C PHE A 15 32.04 82.93 -8.77
N VAL A 16 31.79 81.84 -8.05
CA VAL A 16 31.74 80.47 -8.62
C VAL A 16 30.44 80.24 -9.41
N TYR A 17 29.36 80.89 -8.99
CA TYR A 17 28.04 80.80 -9.65
C TYR A 17 27.74 81.96 -10.61
N ASP A 18 28.64 82.95 -10.73
CA ASP A 18 28.49 84.06 -11.67
C ASP A 18 28.72 83.59 -13.12
N PRO A 19 27.70 83.62 -13.99
CA PRO A 19 27.80 83.15 -15.38
C PRO A 19 28.68 84.04 -16.26
N LEU A 20 29.05 85.24 -15.80
CA LEU A 20 29.90 86.20 -16.52
C LEU A 20 31.39 86.00 -16.22
N VAL A 21 31.75 85.17 -15.24
CA VAL A 21 33.14 84.87 -14.92
C VAL A 21 33.66 83.77 -15.83
N GLU A 22 34.50 84.14 -16.80
CA GLU A 22 35.12 83.20 -17.72
C GLU A 22 36.27 82.43 -17.06
N TRP A 23 35.92 81.30 -16.44
CA TRP A 23 36.89 80.30 -15.98
C TRP A 23 37.45 79.48 -17.17
N GLY A 24 38.06 80.17 -18.14
CA GLY A 24 38.98 79.66 -19.16
C GLY A 24 38.56 78.43 -20.01
N GLY A 25 38.09 78.69 -21.23
CA GLY A 25 38.37 77.85 -22.41
C GLY A 25 37.43 76.67 -22.73
N GLY A 26 36.50 76.89 -23.67
CA GLY A 26 35.89 75.81 -24.48
C GLY A 26 34.54 75.27 -24.00
N ARG A 27 33.48 75.54 -24.77
CA ARG A 27 32.04 75.35 -24.52
C ARG A 27 31.52 73.94 -24.15
N ARG A 28 32.35 72.91 -24.03
CA ARG A 28 31.89 71.51 -23.84
C ARG A 28 32.27 70.83 -22.51
N ARG A 29 33.00 71.48 -21.59
CA ARG A 29 33.35 70.92 -20.26
C ARG A 29 32.90 71.76 -19.05
N ARG A 30 31.96 72.69 -19.24
CA ARG A 30 31.46 73.59 -18.17
C ARG A 30 30.71 72.83 -17.05
N GLY A 31 29.80 71.91 -17.37
CA GLY A 31 28.93 71.27 -16.36
C GLY A 31 29.66 70.49 -15.26
N GLU A 32 30.59 69.59 -15.61
CA GLU A 32 31.21 68.67 -14.63
C GLU A 32 32.14 69.36 -13.62
N ARG A 33 32.81 70.46 -14.00
CA ARG A 33 33.78 71.12 -13.10
C ARG A 33 33.11 72.07 -12.10
N HIS A 34 32.04 72.77 -12.50
CA HIS A 34 31.23 73.55 -11.56
C HIS A 34 30.58 72.64 -10.50
N VAL A 35 30.08 71.46 -10.92
CA VAL A 35 29.56 70.46 -9.98
C VAL A 35 30.65 69.99 -9.02
N ARG A 36 31.89 69.78 -9.49
CA ARG A 36 33.00 69.33 -8.64
C ARG A 36 33.42 70.40 -7.61
N ALA A 37 33.46 71.67 -8.01
CA ALA A 37 33.77 72.78 -7.10
C ALA A 37 32.65 73.01 -6.06
N ALA A 38 31.38 72.97 -6.49
CA ALA A 38 30.23 73.05 -5.60
C ALA A 38 30.21 71.88 -4.59
N ARG A 39 30.53 70.66 -5.04
CA ARG A 39 30.61 69.47 -4.17
C ARG A 39 31.76 69.58 -3.16
N ALA A 40 32.89 70.18 -3.54
CA ALA A 40 34.00 70.44 -2.62
C ALA A 40 33.65 71.53 -1.58
N MET A 41 32.98 72.61 -1.97
CA MET A 41 32.49 73.63 -1.02
C MET A 41 31.43 73.05 -0.07
N LEU A 42 30.52 72.22 -0.58
CA LEU A 42 29.54 71.51 0.24
C LEU A 42 30.25 70.59 1.24
N ALA A 43 31.28 69.86 0.83
CA ALA A 43 32.06 69.00 1.72
C ALA A 43 32.74 69.78 2.85
N VAL A 44 33.27 70.98 2.55
CA VAL A 44 33.84 71.88 3.58
C VAL A 44 32.76 72.38 4.52
N ARG A 45 31.59 72.79 4.02
CA ARG A 45 30.46 73.22 4.87
C ARG A 45 29.89 72.09 5.73
N VAL A 46 29.81 70.88 5.20
CA VAL A 46 29.43 69.68 5.97
C VAL A 46 30.45 69.41 7.08
N HIS A 47 31.75 69.56 6.81
CA HIS A 47 32.79 69.35 7.82
C HIS A 47 32.77 70.41 8.94
N GLU A 48 32.42 71.65 8.62
CA GLU A 48 32.24 72.74 9.61
C GLU A 48 31.00 72.53 10.47
N LEU A 49 29.87 72.21 9.84
CA LEU A 49 28.63 71.89 10.54
C LEU A 49 28.82 70.68 11.46
N LYS A 50 29.72 69.75 11.12
CA LYS A 50 30.02 68.58 11.96
C LYS A 50 30.55 68.96 13.34
N TYR A 51 31.39 70.00 13.45
CA TYR A 51 31.90 70.44 14.75
C TYR A 51 30.83 71.16 15.58
N SER A 52 30.03 72.04 14.97
CA SER A 52 28.93 72.71 15.68
C SER A 52 27.82 71.74 16.09
N VAL A 53 27.54 70.75 15.25
CA VAL A 53 26.58 69.67 15.56
C VAL A 53 27.13 68.80 16.69
N ASN A 54 28.40 68.40 16.65
CA ASN A 54 28.98 67.60 17.73
C ASN A 54 28.98 68.35 19.07
N HIS A 55 29.29 69.65 19.07
CA HIS A 55 29.21 70.47 20.28
C HIS A 55 27.78 70.64 20.79
N LEU A 56 26.81 70.85 19.89
CA LEU A 56 25.38 70.88 20.25
C LEU A 56 24.92 69.53 20.80
N VAL A 57 25.40 68.43 20.21
CA VAL A 57 25.12 67.07 20.65
C VAL A 57 25.74 66.82 22.02
N GLU A 58 26.99 67.22 22.29
CA GLU A 58 27.58 67.14 23.63
C GLU A 58 26.80 67.96 24.65
N GLN A 59 26.40 69.19 24.33
CA GLN A 59 25.58 70.01 25.21
C GLN A 59 24.21 69.37 25.49
N LEU A 60 23.55 68.85 24.46
CA LEU A 60 22.29 68.11 24.61
C LEU A 60 22.50 66.85 25.45
N LEU A 61 23.57 66.10 25.24
CA LEU A 61 23.91 64.90 26.02
C LEU A 61 24.26 65.24 27.48
N THR A 62 24.75 66.44 27.77
CA THR A 62 24.94 66.90 29.16
C THR A 62 23.65 67.36 29.84
N LEU A 63 22.71 67.97 29.09
CA LEU A 63 21.45 68.47 29.63
C LEU A 63 20.35 67.40 29.71
N LEU A 64 20.34 66.44 28.78
CA LEU A 64 19.35 65.35 28.73
C LEU A 64 19.27 64.55 30.04
N PRO A 65 20.37 64.23 30.75
CA PRO A 65 20.31 63.59 32.05
C PRO A 65 19.62 64.45 33.12
N GLU A 66 19.81 65.77 33.11
CA GLU A 66 19.14 66.68 34.05
C GLU A 66 17.66 66.82 33.73
N VAL A 67 17.31 66.96 32.44
CA VAL A 67 15.92 66.97 31.98
C VAL A 67 15.24 65.66 32.31
N LYS A 68 15.92 64.53 32.10
CA LYS A 68 15.43 63.20 32.48
C LYS A 68 15.21 63.14 33.99
N LYS A 69 16.16 63.57 34.81
CA LYS A 69 16.01 63.58 36.27
C LYS A 69 14.85 64.47 36.73
N CYS A 70 14.64 65.62 36.09
CA CYS A 70 13.49 66.49 36.35
C CYS A 70 12.17 65.86 35.88
N ALA A 71 12.17 65.17 34.74
CA ALA A 71 11.01 64.45 34.22
C ALA A 71 10.66 63.25 35.10
N ASP A 72 11.65 62.49 35.57
CA ASP A 72 11.49 61.36 36.49
C ASP A 72 10.93 61.87 37.83
N LYS A 73 11.46 62.97 38.37
CA LYS A 73 10.90 63.62 39.57
C LYS A 73 9.47 64.12 39.36
N TRP A 74 9.19 64.76 38.22
CA TRP A 74 7.83 65.20 37.91
C TRP A 74 6.90 63.99 37.75
N LEU A 75 7.38 62.88 37.19
CA LEU A 75 6.62 61.65 37.06
C LEU A 75 6.31 61.05 38.42
N GLU A 76 7.29 60.97 39.33
CA GLU A 76 7.09 60.58 40.73
C GLU A 76 6.08 61.51 41.43
N GLU A 77 6.25 62.83 41.34
CA GLU A 77 5.32 63.80 41.93
C GLU A 77 3.93 63.73 41.31
N ASN A 78 3.82 63.48 40.00
CA ASN A 78 2.55 63.34 39.29
C ASN A 78 1.88 62.00 39.59
N GLU A 79 2.64 60.93 39.82
CA GLU A 79 2.12 59.66 40.32
C GLU A 79 1.61 59.82 41.75
N GLU A 80 2.33 60.53 42.62
CA GLU A 80 1.86 60.86 43.97
C GLU A 80 0.61 61.74 43.93
N LEU A 81 0.59 62.76 43.07
CA LEU A 81 -0.55 63.66 42.91
C LEU A 81 -1.76 62.90 42.33
N ASN A 82 -1.55 62.04 41.34
CA ASN A 82 -2.60 61.15 40.82
C ASN A 82 -3.08 60.17 41.89
N ALA A 83 -2.19 59.61 42.71
CA ALA A 83 -2.58 58.74 43.82
C ALA A 83 -3.39 59.52 44.87
N ILE A 84 -3.01 60.76 45.19
CA ILE A 84 -3.77 61.65 46.09
C ILE A 84 -5.10 62.04 45.44
N GLN A 85 -5.14 62.29 44.14
CA GLN A 85 -6.35 62.65 43.41
C GLN A 85 -7.30 61.47 43.26
N SER A 86 -6.78 60.25 43.05
CA SER A 86 -7.55 59.01 43.13
C SER A 86 -8.06 58.76 44.54
N LYS A 87 -7.25 59.03 45.58
CA LYS A 87 -7.71 58.98 46.98
C LYS A 87 -8.77 60.04 47.26
N LEU A 88 -8.65 61.26 46.72
CA LEU A 88 -9.63 62.33 46.83
C LEU A 88 -10.92 61.98 46.08
N GLN A 89 -10.82 61.40 44.88
CA GLN A 89 -11.96 60.88 44.12
C GLN A 89 -12.64 59.74 44.87
N LEU A 90 -11.87 58.83 45.48
CA LEU A 90 -12.37 57.80 46.39
C LEU A 90 -13.05 58.43 47.61
N CYS A 91 -12.48 59.45 48.24
CA CYS A 91 -13.11 60.16 49.35
C CYS A 91 -14.36 60.90 48.91
N HIS A 92 -14.40 61.48 47.71
CA HIS A 92 -15.61 62.08 47.14
C HIS A 92 -16.66 61.04 46.81
N GLN A 93 -16.29 59.89 46.25
CA GLN A 93 -17.19 58.76 46.03
C GLN A 93 -17.71 58.21 47.37
N GLN A 94 -16.85 58.08 48.38
CA GLN A 94 -17.24 57.72 49.75
C GLN A 94 -18.17 58.76 50.36
N MET A 95 -17.91 60.05 50.16
CA MET A 95 -18.77 61.15 50.61
C MET A 95 -20.11 61.15 49.87
N VAL A 96 -20.13 60.83 48.58
CA VAL A 96 -21.37 60.65 47.80
C VAL A 96 -22.14 59.44 48.31
N LEU A 97 -21.48 58.32 48.62
CA LEU A 97 -22.11 57.14 49.23
C LEU A 97 -22.66 57.47 50.62
N ILE A 98 -21.94 58.26 51.44
CA ILE A 98 -22.43 58.73 52.75
C ILE A 98 -23.65 59.64 52.55
N LYS A 99 -23.61 60.57 51.60
CA LYS A 99 -24.75 61.44 51.27
C LYS A 99 -25.94 60.69 50.68
N GLU A 100 -25.73 59.64 49.90
CA GLU A 100 -26.78 58.73 49.43
C GLU A 100 -27.42 58.03 50.65
N ILE A 101 -26.63 57.45 51.54
CA ILE A 101 -27.11 56.81 52.77
C ILE A 101 -27.89 57.81 53.66
N GLU A 102 -27.39 59.04 53.81
CA GLU A 102 -28.09 60.13 54.51
C GLU A 102 -29.41 60.53 53.82
N ALA A 103 -29.45 60.55 52.49
CA ALA A 103 -30.65 60.85 51.70
C ALA A 103 -31.74 59.76 51.78
N TYR A 104 -31.35 58.49 51.99
CA TYR A 104 -32.30 57.40 52.23
C TYR A 104 -32.93 57.44 53.63
N GLY A 105 -32.30 58.11 54.61
CA GLY A 105 -32.89 58.41 55.93
C GLY A 105 -33.55 57.19 56.61
N SER A 106 -34.86 57.29 56.91
CA SER A 106 -35.64 56.19 57.51
C SER A 106 -35.96 55.01 56.57
N ASN A 107 -35.69 55.15 55.26
CA ASN A 107 -35.90 54.13 54.23
C ASN A 107 -34.61 53.39 53.84
N LEU A 108 -33.62 53.34 54.74
CA LEU A 108 -32.33 52.67 54.55
C LEU A 108 -32.45 51.23 54.04
N SER A 109 -33.54 50.53 54.38
CA SER A 109 -33.84 49.16 53.94
C SER A 109 -33.94 48.99 52.41
N ASN A 110 -34.19 50.07 51.66
CA ASN A 110 -34.25 50.05 50.20
C ASN A 110 -32.89 50.34 49.53
N HIS A 111 -31.81 50.48 50.30
CA HIS A 111 -30.48 50.78 49.78
C HIS A 111 -29.83 49.56 49.10
N PRO A 112 -29.17 49.71 47.92
CA PRO A 112 -28.52 48.60 47.21
C PRO A 112 -27.48 47.81 48.02
N LEU A 113 -26.85 48.44 49.03
CA LEU A 113 -25.90 47.78 49.95
C LEU A 113 -26.58 46.70 50.82
N HIS A 114 -27.87 46.84 51.18
CA HIS A 114 -28.59 45.79 51.89
C HIS A 114 -28.73 44.51 51.04
N ALA A 115 -28.78 44.66 49.72
CA ALA A 115 -28.80 43.55 48.77
C ALA A 115 -27.39 43.04 48.39
N ILE A 116 -26.28 43.65 48.86
CA ILE A 116 -24.92 43.18 48.50
C ILE A 116 -24.64 41.80 49.06
N SER A 117 -25.07 41.49 50.28
CA SER A 117 -24.92 40.15 50.83
C SER A 117 -25.63 39.11 49.95
N GLN A 118 -26.83 39.45 49.47
CA GLN A 118 -27.63 38.62 48.57
C GLN A 118 -27.00 38.51 47.17
N LYS A 119 -26.52 39.61 46.59
CA LYS A 119 -25.83 39.63 45.28
C LYS A 119 -24.50 38.89 45.32
N TYR A 120 -23.73 39.03 46.40
CA TYR A 120 -22.48 38.30 46.61
C TYR A 120 -22.74 36.82 46.85
N ALA A 121 -23.78 36.46 47.62
CA ALA A 121 -24.19 35.07 47.77
C ALA A 121 -24.59 34.45 46.43
N SER A 122 -25.36 35.17 45.61
CA SER A 122 -25.73 34.74 44.25
C SER A 122 -24.51 34.62 43.32
N TYR A 123 -23.60 35.58 43.33
CA TYR A 123 -22.34 35.50 42.58
C TYR A 123 -21.48 34.30 43.01
N LYS A 124 -21.31 34.11 44.33
CA LYS A 124 -20.53 32.99 44.88
C LYS A 124 -21.17 31.65 44.54
N GLN A 125 -22.51 31.56 44.60
CA GLN A 125 -23.24 30.36 44.19
C GLN A 125 -23.04 30.07 42.69
N ALA A 126 -23.14 31.09 41.83
CA ALA A 126 -22.92 30.94 40.39
C ALA A 126 -21.46 30.56 40.07
N LYS A 127 -20.49 31.20 40.71
CA LYS A 127 -19.07 30.88 40.57
C LYS A 127 -18.77 29.44 41.01
N ASN A 128 -19.25 29.03 42.19
CA ASN A 128 -19.07 27.67 42.67
C ASN A 128 -19.73 26.66 41.72
N ALA A 129 -20.94 26.94 41.24
CA ALA A 129 -21.64 26.08 40.28
C ALA A 129 -20.86 25.91 38.97
N VAL A 130 -20.22 26.98 38.47
CA VAL A 130 -19.35 26.91 37.28
C VAL A 130 -18.09 26.09 37.58
N GLU A 131 -17.41 26.34 38.70
CA GLU A 131 -16.21 25.59 39.10
C GLU A 131 -16.50 24.10 39.31
N ASP A 132 -17.63 23.76 39.93
CA ASP A 132 -18.04 22.38 40.16
C ASP A 132 -18.44 21.70 38.84
N SER A 133 -19.12 22.41 37.94
CA SER A 133 -19.42 21.92 36.59
C SER A 133 -18.14 21.66 35.80
N MET A 134 -17.16 22.57 35.84
CA MET A 134 -15.87 22.38 35.18
C MET A 134 -15.12 21.16 35.72
N LYS A 135 -15.09 20.96 37.04
CA LYS A 135 -14.47 19.75 37.64
C LYS A 135 -15.16 18.48 37.16
N ALA A 136 -16.49 18.48 37.07
CA ALA A 136 -17.25 17.34 36.55
C ALA A 136 -16.91 17.06 35.07
N LEU A 137 -16.83 18.09 34.23
CA LEU A 137 -16.45 17.96 32.82
C LEU A 137 -15.02 17.43 32.64
N VAL A 138 -14.07 17.92 33.45
CA VAL A 138 -12.69 17.41 33.44
C VAL A 138 -12.64 15.93 33.81
N LYS A 139 -13.42 15.50 34.81
CA LYS A 139 -13.52 14.08 35.17
C LYS A 139 -14.02 13.23 33.99
N ILE A 140 -15.09 13.66 33.33
CA ILE A 140 -15.65 12.96 32.16
C ILE A 140 -14.63 12.92 31.02
N LEU A 141 -13.90 14.00 30.79
CA LEU A 141 -12.87 14.07 29.75
C LEU A 141 -11.74 13.06 30.03
N ASN A 142 -11.27 12.97 31.27
CA ASN A 142 -10.27 11.98 31.67
C ASN A 142 -10.78 10.54 31.52
N ASP A 143 -12.05 10.29 31.83
CA ASP A 143 -12.68 8.98 31.65
C ASP A 143 -12.73 8.60 30.15
N PHE A 144 -12.99 9.56 29.26
CA PHE A 144 -12.93 9.35 27.81
C PHE A 144 -11.51 9.11 27.29
N ASP A 145 -10.53 9.90 27.73
CA ASP A 145 -9.12 9.70 27.35
C ASP A 145 -8.65 8.29 27.75
N THR A 146 -8.98 7.85 28.97
CA THR A 146 -8.66 6.49 29.46
C THR A 146 -9.30 5.40 28.58
N GLN A 147 -10.55 5.58 28.16
CA GLN A 147 -11.22 4.60 27.28
C GLN A 147 -10.59 4.55 25.89
N ILE A 148 -10.22 5.70 25.33
CA ILE A 148 -9.54 5.79 24.03
C ILE A 148 -8.16 5.12 24.09
N GLU A 149 -7.37 5.39 25.13
CA GLU A 149 -6.05 4.79 25.35
C GLU A 149 -6.13 3.27 25.57
N ASN A 150 -7.08 2.80 26.37
CA ASN A 150 -7.30 1.36 26.59
C ASN A 150 -7.69 0.66 25.29
N PHE A 151 -8.57 1.27 24.48
CA PHE A 151 -8.93 0.72 23.17
C PHE A 151 -7.73 0.68 22.23
N ALA A 152 -6.96 1.77 22.13
CA ALA A 152 -5.78 1.85 21.27
C ALA A 152 -4.72 0.80 21.63
N SER A 153 -4.36 0.69 22.92
CA SER A 153 -3.38 -0.30 23.40
C SER A 153 -3.86 -1.75 23.21
N THR A 154 -5.13 -2.03 23.48
CA THR A 154 -5.71 -3.37 23.24
C THR A 154 -5.67 -3.69 21.75
N ASN A 155 -6.03 -2.75 20.89
CA ASN A 155 -6.01 -2.93 19.45
C ASN A 155 -4.60 -3.16 18.90
N GLU A 156 -3.58 -2.52 19.49
CA GLU A 156 -2.17 -2.74 19.16
C GLU A 156 -1.69 -4.13 19.58
N VAL A 157 -2.04 -4.58 20.80
CA VAL A 157 -1.70 -5.93 21.29
C VAL A 157 -2.35 -7.01 20.42
N LEU A 158 -3.64 -6.85 20.09
CA LEU A 158 -4.42 -7.82 19.33
C LEU A 158 -4.00 -7.91 17.85
N ASN A 159 -3.68 -6.78 17.22
CA ASN A 159 -3.17 -6.77 15.83
C ASN A 159 -1.66 -6.97 15.74
N GLY A 160 -0.96 -6.97 16.87
CA GLY A 160 0.46 -7.21 16.98
C GLY A 160 0.83 -8.70 16.99
N PRO A 161 2.10 -9.03 17.27
CA PRO A 161 2.59 -10.41 17.27
C PRO A 161 2.08 -11.23 18.46
N GLN A 162 1.53 -10.60 19.51
CA GLN A 162 1.19 -11.27 20.76
C GLN A 162 0.11 -12.34 20.59
N LEU A 163 -0.93 -12.07 19.79
CA LEU A 163 -1.98 -13.05 19.54
C LEU A 163 -1.42 -14.29 18.84
N MET A 164 -0.54 -14.10 17.85
CA MET A 164 0.11 -15.21 17.16
C MET A 164 1.03 -16.01 18.08
N ALA A 165 1.70 -15.36 19.04
CA ALA A 165 2.48 -16.05 20.07
C ALA A 165 1.58 -16.96 20.93
N TRP A 166 0.41 -16.47 21.38
CA TRP A 166 -0.56 -17.30 22.11
C TRP A 166 -1.10 -18.45 21.24
N VAL A 167 -1.44 -18.19 19.97
CA VAL A 167 -1.87 -19.26 19.06
C VAL A 167 -0.80 -20.34 18.99
N GLN A 168 0.47 -19.99 18.77
CA GLN A 168 1.57 -20.95 18.69
C GLN A 168 1.79 -21.72 20.00
N GLU A 169 1.77 -21.03 21.15
CA GLU A 169 1.96 -21.64 22.47
C GLU A 169 0.91 -22.71 22.78
N TYR A 170 -0.35 -22.48 22.35
CA TYR A 170 -1.47 -23.33 22.72
C TYR A 170 -1.99 -24.25 21.61
N SER A 171 -1.46 -24.19 20.39
CA SER A 171 -1.89 -25.01 19.24
C SER A 171 -1.11 -26.33 19.06
N GLY A 172 -0.01 -26.54 19.78
CA GLY A 172 0.76 -27.79 19.70
C GLY A 172 -0.03 -29.04 20.11
N PRO A 173 0.27 -30.22 19.56
CA PRO A 173 -0.31 -31.46 20.05
C PRO A 173 0.07 -31.66 21.53
N ASN A 174 -0.84 -32.21 22.35
CA ASN A 174 -0.56 -32.54 23.76
C ASN A 174 0.39 -33.76 23.79
N GLU A 175 1.62 -33.58 23.33
CA GLU A 175 2.63 -34.64 23.16
C GLU A 175 3.45 -34.93 24.41
N ASP A 176 3.27 -34.17 25.49
CA ASP A 176 3.72 -34.60 26.80
C ASP A 176 2.83 -35.76 27.25
N GLU A 177 3.25 -36.97 26.88
CA GLU A 177 2.74 -38.23 27.40
C GLU A 177 2.53 -38.10 28.91
N GLN A 178 1.27 -38.25 29.33
CA GLN A 178 0.82 -38.23 30.71
C GLN A 178 1.49 -39.39 31.47
N LEU A 179 2.75 -39.22 31.86
CA LEU A 179 3.45 -40.17 32.70
C LEU A 179 2.74 -40.21 34.04
N PRO A 180 2.19 -41.35 34.46
CA PRO A 180 1.48 -41.46 35.74
C PRO A 180 2.44 -41.13 36.88
N ILE A 181 2.18 -40.02 37.56
CA ILE A 181 3.05 -39.42 38.59
C ILE A 181 3.25 -40.41 39.74
N PHE A 182 2.23 -41.21 40.04
CA PHE A 182 2.22 -42.13 41.18
C PHE A 182 2.72 -43.54 40.86
N GLU A 183 3.09 -43.84 39.61
CA GLU A 183 3.57 -45.18 39.25
C GLU A 183 4.84 -45.58 40.02
N HIS A 184 5.71 -44.61 40.30
CA HIS A 184 6.97 -44.82 41.04
C HIS A 184 6.77 -45.16 42.52
N ILE A 185 5.64 -44.80 43.14
CA ILE A 185 5.35 -45.06 44.56
C ILE A 185 4.30 -46.16 44.77
N LYS A 186 3.74 -46.68 43.67
CA LYS A 186 2.69 -47.69 43.64
C LYS A 186 3.05 -48.94 44.46
N GLU A 187 4.25 -49.47 44.24
CA GLU A 187 4.73 -50.67 44.93
C GLU A 187 4.94 -50.43 46.43
N PHE A 188 5.52 -49.28 46.80
CA PHE A 188 5.75 -48.90 48.20
C PHE A 188 4.44 -48.76 48.99
N LEU A 189 3.46 -48.02 48.46
CA LEU A 189 2.18 -47.79 49.13
C LEU A 189 1.34 -49.06 49.22
N THR A 190 1.40 -49.91 48.20
CA THR A 190 0.72 -51.21 48.22
C THR A 190 1.32 -52.12 49.31
N ASN A 191 2.65 -52.18 49.40
CA ASN A 191 3.36 -52.99 50.39
C ASN A 191 3.19 -52.46 51.84
N ALA A 192 2.96 -51.15 52.01
CA ALA A 192 2.66 -50.53 53.30
C ALA A 192 1.20 -50.68 53.76
N GLY A 193 0.34 -51.37 52.99
CA GLY A 193 -1.08 -51.53 53.30
C GLY A 193 -1.93 -50.27 53.06
N GLN A 194 -1.41 -49.28 52.33
CA GLN A 194 -2.05 -47.99 52.04
C GLN A 194 -2.67 -47.97 50.62
N GLY A 195 -3.22 -49.10 50.15
CA GLY A 195 -3.79 -49.21 48.80
C GLY A 195 -4.96 -48.24 48.53
N THR A 196 -5.72 -47.88 49.57
CA THR A 196 -6.80 -46.88 49.46
C THR A 196 -6.27 -45.48 49.18
N MET A 197 -5.13 -45.11 49.78
CA MET A 197 -4.47 -43.83 49.52
C MET A 197 -3.96 -43.78 48.07
N LEU A 198 -3.38 -44.87 47.57
CA LEU A 198 -2.95 -44.97 46.17
C LEU A 198 -4.12 -44.76 45.19
N THR A 199 -5.28 -45.40 45.43
CA THR A 199 -6.46 -45.21 44.57
C THR A 199 -6.99 -43.77 44.61
N GLN A 200 -6.93 -43.10 45.76
CA GLN A 200 -7.31 -41.69 45.88
C GLN A 200 -6.33 -40.78 45.12
N CYS A 201 -5.04 -41.09 45.16
CA CYS A 201 -4.01 -40.39 44.38
C CYS A 201 -4.21 -40.59 42.87
N GLU A 202 -4.44 -41.82 42.40
CA GLU A 202 -4.72 -42.12 40.98
C GLU A 202 -6.02 -41.42 40.51
N GLN A 203 -7.06 -41.36 41.35
CA GLN A 203 -8.29 -40.63 41.04
C GLN A 203 -8.05 -39.12 40.96
N ALA A 204 -7.35 -38.53 41.94
CA ALA A 204 -7.03 -37.10 41.94
C ALA A 204 -6.16 -36.71 40.74
N GLU A 205 -5.25 -37.60 40.32
CA GLU A 205 -4.46 -37.45 39.10
C GLU A 205 -5.34 -37.46 37.84
N ALA A 206 -6.28 -38.41 37.74
CA ALA A 206 -7.22 -38.46 36.62
C ALA A 206 -8.10 -37.20 36.55
N GLU A 207 -8.60 -36.71 37.70
CA GLU A 207 -9.38 -35.48 37.79
C GLU A 207 -8.55 -34.24 37.40
N LEU A 208 -7.29 -34.15 37.84
CA LEU A 208 -6.37 -33.09 37.44
C LEU A 208 -6.11 -33.11 35.94
N ASN A 209 -5.80 -34.28 35.38
CA ASN A 209 -5.56 -34.45 33.95
C ASN A 209 -6.79 -34.09 33.12
N GLN A 210 -7.99 -34.49 33.55
CA GLN A 210 -9.24 -34.10 32.91
C GLN A 210 -9.46 -32.59 32.98
N CYS A 211 -9.21 -31.96 34.13
CA CYS A 211 -9.34 -30.50 34.30
C CYS A 211 -8.34 -29.74 33.41
N MET A 212 -7.09 -30.20 33.31
CA MET A 212 -6.08 -29.63 32.42
C MET A 212 -6.50 -29.77 30.95
N GLN A 213 -7.00 -30.93 30.53
CA GLN A 213 -7.51 -31.14 29.17
C GLN A 213 -8.69 -30.22 28.86
N GLN A 214 -9.67 -30.11 29.76
CA GLN A 214 -10.81 -29.20 29.60
C GLN A 214 -10.37 -27.74 29.54
N THR A 215 -9.42 -27.34 30.39
CA THR A 215 -8.87 -25.98 30.40
C THR A 215 -8.15 -25.68 29.09
N ASN A 216 -7.34 -26.60 28.58
CA ASN A 216 -6.65 -26.45 27.30
C ASN A 216 -7.63 -26.34 26.13
N VAL A 217 -8.69 -27.15 26.11
CA VAL A 217 -9.74 -27.08 25.09
C VAL A 217 -10.45 -25.72 25.15
N LEU A 218 -10.86 -25.28 26.34
CA LEU A 218 -11.53 -23.99 26.51
C LEU A 218 -10.63 -22.83 26.09
N LEU A 219 -9.36 -22.87 26.48
CA LEU A 219 -8.38 -21.84 26.16
C LEU A 219 -8.12 -21.77 24.65
N ARG A 220 -8.02 -22.91 23.95
CA ARG A 220 -7.97 -22.96 22.48
C ARG A 220 -9.21 -22.33 21.86
N SER A 221 -10.42 -22.68 22.33
CA SER A 221 -11.66 -22.10 21.83
C SER A 221 -11.73 -20.58 22.05
N CYS A 222 -11.26 -20.09 23.19
CA CYS A 222 -11.19 -18.65 23.47
C CYS A 222 -10.20 -17.93 22.55
N ILE A 223 -9.02 -18.51 22.32
CA ILE A 223 -8.02 -17.96 21.39
C ILE A 223 -8.54 -17.99 19.96
N GLU A 224 -9.25 -19.04 19.56
CA GLU A 224 -9.87 -19.15 18.24
C GLU A 224 -10.94 -18.06 18.05
N LEU A 225 -11.83 -17.88 19.02
CA LEU A 225 -12.85 -16.83 18.99
C LEU A 225 -12.20 -15.43 18.94
N LEU A 226 -11.15 -15.20 19.72
CA LEU A 226 -10.39 -13.95 19.69
C LEU A 226 -9.72 -13.73 18.33
N SER A 227 -9.18 -14.78 17.72
CA SER A 227 -8.57 -14.73 16.38
C SER A 227 -9.61 -14.42 15.30
N GLN A 228 -10.80 -15.01 15.38
CA GLN A 228 -11.92 -14.68 14.51
C GLN A 228 -12.36 -13.22 14.67
N TYR A 229 -12.48 -12.74 15.91
CA TYR A 229 -12.80 -11.33 16.18
C TYR A 229 -11.75 -10.38 15.57
N VAL A 230 -10.46 -10.67 15.77
CA VAL A 230 -9.37 -9.85 15.20
C VAL A 230 -9.38 -9.90 13.67
N ALA A 231 -9.62 -11.06 13.07
CA ALA A 231 -9.73 -11.19 11.62
C ALA A 231 -10.84 -10.31 11.04
N VAL A 232 -11.98 -10.20 11.73
CA VAL A 232 -13.11 -9.35 11.32
C VAL A 232 -12.84 -7.87 11.63
N SER A 233 -12.30 -7.55 12.81
CA SER A 233 -12.07 -6.17 13.24
C SER A 233 -11.06 -5.44 12.35
N GLN A 234 -10.15 -6.19 11.71
CA GLN A 234 -9.21 -5.66 10.72
C GLN A 234 -9.85 -5.06 9.47
N TYR A 235 -11.13 -5.34 9.19
CA TYR A 235 -11.89 -4.70 8.10
C TYR A 235 -12.64 -3.44 8.56
N TYR A 236 -12.58 -3.11 9.85
CA TYR A 236 -13.29 -1.96 10.39
C TYR A 236 -12.67 -0.65 9.90
N PRO A 237 -13.44 0.28 9.31
CA PRO A 237 -12.89 1.52 8.75
C PRO A 237 -12.29 2.43 9.81
N ARG A 238 -11.09 2.97 9.56
CA ARG A 238 -10.41 3.91 10.47
C ARG A 238 -11.21 5.19 10.69
N SER A 239 -11.87 5.75 9.67
CA SER A 239 -12.70 6.95 9.87
C SER A 239 -13.78 6.73 10.93
N GLN A 240 -14.37 5.55 11.01
CA GLN A 240 -15.40 5.24 12.01
C GLN A 240 -14.86 5.24 13.45
N THR A 241 -13.56 4.94 13.63
CA THR A 241 -12.90 5.09 14.93
C THR A 241 -12.66 6.55 15.28
N GLU A 242 -12.27 7.38 14.31
CA GLU A 242 -12.06 8.83 14.50
C GLU A 242 -13.38 9.57 14.77
N TYR A 243 -14.45 9.21 14.05
CA TYR A 243 -15.80 9.76 14.24
C TYR A 243 -16.60 9.02 15.31
N HIS A 244 -15.97 8.16 16.10
CA HIS A 244 -16.66 7.46 17.18
C HIS A 244 -17.18 8.48 18.20
N ARG A 245 -18.38 8.23 18.75
CA ARG A 245 -19.09 9.16 19.64
C ARG A 245 -18.23 9.63 20.81
N ILE A 246 -17.44 8.74 21.41
CA ILE A 246 -16.54 9.07 22.53
C ILE A 246 -15.47 10.07 22.11
N VAL A 247 -14.85 9.89 20.94
CA VAL A 247 -13.80 10.78 20.42
C VAL A 247 -14.38 12.17 20.13
N LEU A 248 -15.54 12.23 19.47
CA LEU A 248 -16.23 13.48 19.17
C LEU A 248 -16.71 14.20 20.44
N PHE A 249 -17.30 13.47 21.39
CA PHE A 249 -17.70 14.04 22.67
C PHE A 249 -16.51 14.58 23.45
N ARG A 250 -15.37 13.87 23.42
CA ARG A 250 -14.12 14.33 24.02
C ARG A 250 -13.63 15.63 23.38
N GLU A 251 -13.65 15.75 22.05
CA GLU A 251 -13.31 16.99 21.34
C GLU A 251 -14.25 18.15 21.70
N TYR A 252 -15.56 17.91 21.69
CA TYR A 252 -16.56 18.93 22.04
C TYR A 252 -16.43 19.42 23.48
N LEU A 253 -16.19 18.50 24.43
CA LEU A 253 -15.98 18.84 25.83
C LEU A 253 -14.68 19.63 26.05
N ALA A 254 -13.60 19.26 25.36
CA ALA A 254 -12.35 20.02 25.40
C ALA A 254 -12.57 21.48 24.95
N LYS A 255 -13.29 21.67 23.83
CA LYS A 255 -13.63 23.00 23.30
C LYS A 255 -14.49 23.83 24.28
N ALA A 256 -15.45 23.19 24.96
CA ALA A 256 -16.26 23.85 25.99
C ALA A 256 -15.42 24.29 27.20
N LEU A 257 -14.46 23.46 27.63
CA LEU A 257 -13.58 23.73 28.76
C LEU A 257 -12.57 24.86 28.48
N GLU A 258 -12.02 24.92 27.28
CA GLU A 258 -11.03 25.93 26.88
C GLU A 258 -11.65 27.33 26.76
N SER A 259 -12.80 27.44 26.10
CA SER A 259 -13.43 28.73 25.79
C SER A 259 -14.08 29.40 27.01
N LYS A 260 -14.62 28.61 27.95
CA LYS A 260 -15.40 29.07 29.12
C LYS A 260 -16.53 30.05 28.76
N SER A 261 -16.98 30.03 27.50
CA SER A 261 -18.02 30.92 26.99
C SER A 261 -19.38 30.20 26.98
N PRO A 262 -20.46 30.85 27.46
CA PRO A 262 -21.81 30.27 27.41
C PRO A 262 -22.29 30.05 25.98
N GLU A 263 -21.79 30.82 25.02
CA GLU A 263 -22.12 30.67 23.59
C GLU A 263 -21.52 29.37 23.04
N VAL A 264 -20.25 29.11 23.33
CA VAL A 264 -19.56 27.88 22.92
C VAL A 264 -20.18 26.65 23.58
N CYS A 265 -20.57 26.74 24.86
CA CYS A 265 -21.31 25.65 25.51
C CYS A 265 -22.65 25.34 24.81
N ARG A 266 -23.33 26.36 24.29
CA ARG A 266 -24.59 26.19 23.54
C ARG A 266 -24.34 25.58 22.16
N GLU A 267 -23.28 26.01 21.48
CA GLU A 267 -22.84 25.39 20.21
C GLU A 267 -22.50 23.91 20.40
N VAL A 268 -21.70 23.57 21.42
CA VAL A 268 -21.35 22.19 21.75
C VAL A 268 -22.60 21.36 22.07
N ALA A 269 -23.54 21.88 22.86
CA ALA A 269 -24.80 21.19 23.15
C ALA A 269 -25.63 20.93 21.88
N ASN A 270 -25.67 21.89 20.95
CA ASN A 270 -26.32 21.71 19.65
C ASN A 270 -25.59 20.65 18.80
N GLN A 271 -24.26 20.62 18.79
CA GLN A 271 -23.47 19.61 18.08
C GLN A 271 -23.71 18.19 18.63
N VAL A 272 -23.75 18.03 19.95
CA VAL A 272 -24.09 16.76 20.60
C VAL A 272 -25.51 16.32 20.22
N THR A 273 -26.47 17.24 20.27
CA THR A 273 -27.87 16.95 19.91
C THR A 273 -28.00 16.54 18.44
N ALA A 274 -27.29 17.24 17.54
CA ALA A 274 -27.26 16.90 16.12
C ALA A 274 -26.64 15.52 15.88
N LEU A 275 -25.54 15.18 16.58
CA LEU A 275 -24.88 13.88 16.44
C LEU A 275 -25.73 12.71 16.94
N VAL A 276 -26.45 12.89 18.06
CA VAL A 276 -27.35 11.87 18.60
C VAL A 276 -28.56 11.65 17.69
N ASN A 277 -29.03 12.72 17.04
CA ASN A 277 -30.19 12.69 16.15
C ASN A 277 -29.83 12.46 14.68
N ALA A 278 -28.54 12.37 14.34
CA ALA A 278 -28.10 12.16 12.96
C ALA A 278 -28.51 10.74 12.51
N GLU A 279 -29.31 10.67 11.45
CA GLU A 279 -29.48 9.42 10.70
C GLU A 279 -28.14 9.07 10.06
N SER A 280 -27.72 7.81 10.19
CA SER A 280 -26.51 7.33 9.53
C SER A 280 -26.62 7.56 8.02
N SER A 281 -25.56 8.06 7.39
CA SER A 281 -25.50 8.17 5.92
C SER A 281 -25.53 6.80 5.22
N ALA A 282 -25.31 5.73 5.98
CA ALA A 282 -25.41 4.36 5.52
C ALA A 282 -26.86 3.88 5.54
N ASP A 283 -27.32 3.29 4.42
CA ASP A 283 -28.61 2.62 4.37
C ASP A 283 -28.55 1.29 5.15
N PRO A 284 -29.23 1.17 6.30
CA PRO A 284 -29.17 -0.03 7.12
C PRO A 284 -29.70 -1.26 6.39
N GLN A 285 -30.63 -1.10 5.45
CA GLN A 285 -31.16 -2.22 4.68
C GLN A 285 -30.11 -2.78 3.71
N GLN A 286 -29.28 -1.91 3.13
CA GLN A 286 -28.18 -2.34 2.27
C GLN A 286 -27.10 -3.10 3.04
N VAL A 287 -26.76 -2.64 4.24
CA VAL A 287 -25.81 -3.35 5.13
C VAL A 287 -26.35 -4.74 5.48
N ILE A 288 -27.63 -4.85 5.84
CA ILE A 288 -28.26 -6.15 6.13
C ILE A 288 -28.25 -7.06 4.88
N ALA A 289 -28.61 -6.53 3.71
CA ALA A 289 -28.61 -7.29 2.46
C ALA A 289 -27.20 -7.77 2.07
N TYR A 290 -26.19 -6.92 2.25
CA TYR A 290 -24.78 -7.26 2.03
C TYR A 290 -24.34 -8.41 2.93
N ASN A 291 -24.65 -8.34 4.22
CA ASN A 291 -24.33 -9.40 5.18
C ASN A 291 -25.03 -10.73 4.85
N TYR A 292 -26.29 -10.71 4.44
CA TYR A 292 -27.00 -11.93 4.05
C TYR A 292 -26.35 -12.61 2.83
N ARG A 293 -25.92 -11.82 1.84
CA ARG A 293 -25.22 -12.34 0.67
C ARG A 293 -23.82 -12.88 1.02
N LEU A 294 -23.08 -12.22 1.92
CA LEU A 294 -21.82 -12.76 2.43
C LEU A 294 -22.01 -14.10 3.15
N GLN A 295 -23.07 -14.22 3.95
CA GLN A 295 -23.41 -15.48 4.61
C GLN A 295 -23.72 -16.59 3.59
N GLN A 296 -24.41 -16.27 2.50
CA GLN A 296 -24.64 -17.21 1.41
C GLN A 296 -23.32 -17.67 0.76
N LEU A 297 -22.43 -16.73 0.40
CA LEU A 297 -21.11 -17.07 -0.18
C LEU A 297 -20.26 -17.93 0.76
N ASN A 298 -20.29 -17.65 2.06
CA ASN A 298 -19.60 -18.47 3.06
C ASN A 298 -20.21 -19.88 3.13
N GLY A 299 -21.55 -19.99 3.08
CA GLY A 299 -22.25 -21.27 3.00
C GLY A 299 -21.81 -22.08 1.78
N ASP A 300 -21.84 -21.46 0.59
CA ASP A 300 -21.43 -22.10 -0.67
C ASP A 300 -19.96 -22.54 -0.63
N SER A 301 -19.07 -21.69 -0.11
CA SER A 301 -17.64 -22.00 0.06
C SER A 301 -17.41 -23.18 1.00
N ASN A 302 -18.12 -23.25 2.13
CA ASN A 302 -18.06 -24.40 3.04
C ASN A 302 -18.54 -25.69 2.37
N THR A 303 -19.59 -25.63 1.53
CA THR A 303 -20.01 -26.82 0.78
C THR A 303 -18.96 -27.29 -0.22
N LEU A 304 -18.23 -26.36 -0.85
CA LEU A 304 -17.14 -26.69 -1.77
C LEU A 304 -15.96 -27.30 -1.04
N VAL A 305 -15.55 -26.72 0.09
CA VAL A 305 -14.46 -27.26 0.94
C VAL A 305 -14.78 -28.68 1.40
N ASN A 306 -16.01 -28.94 1.85
CA ASN A 306 -16.44 -30.28 2.26
C ASN A 306 -16.35 -31.28 1.09
N LYS A 307 -16.80 -30.90 -0.12
CA LYS A 307 -16.65 -31.73 -1.31
C LYS A 307 -15.18 -32.02 -1.65
N CYS A 308 -14.30 -31.03 -1.50
CA CYS A 308 -12.87 -31.20 -1.71
C CYS A 308 -12.24 -32.13 -0.65
N LEU A 309 -12.66 -32.04 0.61
CA LEU A 309 -12.24 -32.94 1.68
C LEU A 309 -12.70 -34.38 1.41
N ASP A 310 -13.95 -34.58 0.99
CA ASP A 310 -14.48 -35.90 0.63
C ASP A 310 -13.68 -36.52 -0.52
N ARG A 311 -13.34 -35.71 -1.54
CA ARG A 311 -12.47 -36.13 -2.64
C ARG A 311 -11.07 -36.52 -2.16
N LEU A 312 -10.45 -35.70 -1.31
CA LEU A 312 -9.12 -35.99 -0.74
C LEU A 312 -9.15 -37.31 0.06
N GLN A 313 -10.22 -37.57 0.81
CA GLN A 313 -10.39 -38.83 1.53
C GLN A 313 -10.50 -40.04 0.59
N LEU A 314 -11.25 -39.91 -0.52
CA LEU A 314 -11.35 -40.96 -1.55
C LEU A 314 -10.02 -41.23 -2.25
N GLU A 315 -9.18 -40.20 -2.41
CA GLU A 315 -7.86 -40.28 -3.03
C GLU A 315 -6.76 -40.82 -2.08
N GLY A 316 -7.11 -41.21 -0.84
CA GLY A 316 -6.20 -41.83 0.12
C GLY A 316 -5.82 -40.95 1.31
N GLY A 317 -6.51 -39.83 1.51
CA GLY A 317 -6.33 -38.92 2.63
C GLY A 317 -5.10 -38.00 2.48
N PRO A 318 -4.72 -37.26 3.54
CA PRO A 318 -3.60 -36.32 3.49
C PRO A 318 -2.26 -37.01 3.15
N ASP A 319 -2.10 -38.28 3.51
CA ASP A 319 -0.88 -39.06 3.24
C ASP A 319 -0.74 -39.51 1.78
N ALA A 320 -1.81 -39.41 0.97
CA ALA A 320 -1.78 -39.84 -0.43
C ALA A 320 -0.71 -39.10 -1.24
N ILE A 321 -0.56 -37.80 -0.99
CA ILE A 321 0.45 -36.96 -1.65
C ILE A 321 1.86 -37.44 -1.27
N THR A 322 2.11 -37.68 0.01
CA THR A 322 3.41 -38.17 0.50
C THR A 322 3.77 -39.51 -0.12
N LYS A 323 2.83 -40.47 -0.14
CA LYS A 323 3.01 -41.78 -0.77
C LYS A 323 3.27 -41.68 -2.28
N ALA A 324 2.57 -40.78 -2.97
CA ALA A 324 2.79 -40.54 -4.39
C ALA A 324 4.20 -39.96 -4.66
N GLN A 325 4.67 -39.03 -3.80
CA GLN A 325 6.02 -38.48 -3.89
C GLN A 325 7.11 -39.52 -3.60
N GLU A 326 6.91 -40.38 -2.62
CA GLU A 326 7.81 -41.51 -2.31
C GLU A 326 7.88 -42.48 -3.49
N SER A 327 6.72 -42.93 -3.98
CA SER A 327 6.64 -43.81 -5.14
C SER A 327 7.30 -43.20 -6.38
N TYR A 328 7.11 -41.91 -6.64
CA TYR A 328 7.77 -41.20 -7.72
C TYR A 328 9.30 -41.18 -7.56
N LYS A 329 9.81 -40.90 -6.35
CA LYS A 329 11.26 -40.94 -6.06
C LYS A 329 11.84 -42.34 -6.28
N ASP A 330 11.14 -43.38 -5.82
CA ASP A 330 11.54 -44.78 -5.97
C ASP A 330 11.58 -45.19 -7.44
N VAL A 331 10.58 -44.80 -8.23
CA VAL A 331 10.58 -45.06 -9.68
C VAL A 331 11.76 -44.35 -10.37
N LYS A 332 12.04 -43.10 -10.02
CA LYS A 332 13.16 -42.33 -10.61
C LYS A 332 14.52 -42.94 -10.28
N THR A 333 14.71 -43.42 -9.05
CA THR A 333 15.95 -44.11 -8.66
C THR A 333 16.07 -45.46 -9.36
N ASN A 334 14.98 -46.22 -9.46
CA ASN A 334 14.96 -47.50 -10.16
C ASN A 334 15.29 -47.36 -11.65
N ILE A 335 14.70 -46.37 -12.35
CA ILE A 335 15.04 -46.06 -13.74
C ILE A 335 16.52 -45.69 -13.86
N SER A 336 17.02 -44.82 -12.98
CA SER A 336 18.43 -44.41 -12.99
C SER A 336 19.39 -45.57 -12.75
N ASN A 337 19.04 -46.50 -11.86
CA ASN A 337 19.82 -47.70 -11.58
C ASN A 337 19.81 -48.66 -12.77
N TRP A 338 18.64 -48.87 -13.40
CA TRP A 338 18.51 -49.70 -14.61
C TRP A 338 19.35 -49.16 -15.77
N VAL A 339 19.32 -47.84 -16.03
CA VAL A 339 20.14 -47.20 -17.08
C VAL A 339 21.64 -47.39 -16.85
N ARG A 340 22.09 -47.48 -15.58
CA ARG A 340 23.50 -47.70 -15.22
C ARG A 340 23.92 -49.18 -15.26
N ALA A 341 22.99 -50.09 -15.00
CA ALA A 341 23.27 -51.52 -14.83
C ALA A 341 23.23 -52.31 -16.15
N GLU A 342 22.34 -51.95 -17.06
CA GLU A 342 22.04 -52.73 -18.27
C GLU A 342 22.64 -52.08 -19.54
N GLU A 343 23.33 -52.86 -20.36
CA GLU A 343 23.84 -52.38 -21.65
C GLU A 343 22.70 -52.10 -22.62
N GLY A 344 22.73 -50.93 -23.28
CA GLY A 344 21.68 -50.51 -24.22
C GLY A 344 20.41 -49.93 -23.57
N ALA A 345 20.30 -49.95 -22.24
CA ALA A 345 19.16 -49.38 -21.51
C ALA A 345 18.96 -47.89 -21.78
N ALA A 346 20.04 -47.12 -21.90
CA ALA A 346 19.98 -45.69 -22.25
C ALA A 346 19.31 -45.43 -23.61
N ALA A 347 19.63 -46.23 -24.63
CA ALA A 347 19.05 -46.10 -25.97
C ALA A 347 17.59 -46.60 -26.01
N ALA A 348 17.26 -47.64 -25.24
CA ALA A 348 15.88 -48.10 -25.06
C ALA A 348 15.02 -47.04 -24.36
N LEU A 349 15.53 -46.42 -23.30
CA LEU A 349 14.86 -45.30 -22.62
C LEU A 349 14.62 -44.14 -23.58
N GLU A 350 15.65 -43.72 -24.32
CA GLU A 350 15.55 -42.64 -25.30
C GLU A 350 14.49 -42.93 -26.36
N SER A 351 14.42 -44.17 -26.87
CA SER A 351 13.41 -44.58 -27.85
C SER A 351 11.98 -44.50 -27.31
N VAL A 352 11.75 -44.97 -26.08
CA VAL A 352 10.43 -44.89 -25.42
C VAL A 352 10.07 -43.44 -25.11
N SER A 353 11.02 -42.66 -24.59
CA SER A 353 10.82 -41.24 -24.28
C SER A 353 10.51 -40.42 -25.52
N ILE A 354 11.15 -40.66 -26.68
CA ILE A 354 10.79 -40.01 -27.94
C ILE A 354 9.32 -40.27 -28.27
N GLY A 355 8.85 -41.52 -28.17
CA GLY A 355 7.45 -41.87 -28.42
C GLY A 355 6.48 -41.16 -27.46
N MET A 356 6.82 -41.09 -26.17
CA MET A 356 6.02 -40.38 -25.17
C MET A 356 6.00 -38.87 -25.40
N LEU A 357 7.15 -38.26 -25.70
CA LEU A 357 7.29 -36.83 -25.99
C LEU A 357 6.55 -36.45 -27.27
N CYS A 358 6.55 -37.29 -28.31
CA CYS A 358 5.73 -37.08 -29.51
C CYS A 358 4.23 -37.04 -29.19
N ASN A 359 3.76 -37.97 -28.34
CA ASN A 359 2.37 -38.00 -27.90
C ASN A 359 2.02 -36.75 -27.07
N LEU A 360 2.89 -36.36 -26.13
CA LEU A 360 2.71 -35.14 -25.33
C LEU A 360 2.65 -33.91 -26.23
N ASN A 361 3.55 -33.77 -27.21
CA ASN A 361 3.54 -32.62 -28.11
C ASN A 361 2.23 -32.54 -28.92
N ARG A 362 1.74 -33.68 -29.40
CA ARG A 362 0.45 -33.77 -30.09
C ARG A 362 -0.72 -33.35 -29.20
N ARG A 363 -0.75 -33.81 -27.95
CA ARG A 363 -1.77 -33.40 -26.97
C ARG A 363 -1.68 -31.92 -26.66
N TYR A 364 -0.46 -31.39 -26.57
CA TYR A 364 -0.21 -29.97 -26.38
C TYR A 364 -0.76 -29.14 -27.53
N LEU A 365 -0.42 -29.48 -28.77
CA LEU A 365 -0.96 -28.83 -29.98
C LEU A 365 -2.49 -28.88 -30.05
N MET A 366 -3.12 -30.00 -29.66
CA MET A 366 -4.59 -30.09 -29.59
C MET A 366 -5.17 -29.10 -28.58
N LEU A 367 -4.55 -28.98 -27.40
CA LEU A 367 -4.97 -28.04 -26.36
C LEU A 367 -4.75 -26.59 -26.77
N GLU A 368 -3.61 -26.27 -27.37
CA GLU A 368 -3.30 -24.94 -27.87
C GLU A 368 -4.25 -24.53 -29.01
N ASN A 369 -4.57 -25.43 -29.94
CA ASN A 369 -5.57 -25.18 -30.99
C ASN A 369 -6.97 -24.94 -30.42
N GLY A 370 -7.36 -25.71 -29.39
CA GLY A 370 -8.59 -25.48 -28.64
C GLY A 370 -8.62 -24.11 -27.97
N ALA A 371 -7.50 -23.71 -27.35
CA ALA A 371 -7.35 -22.41 -26.72
C ALA A 371 -7.38 -21.25 -27.73
N GLN A 372 -6.72 -21.42 -28.88
CA GLN A 372 -6.76 -20.45 -29.98
C GLN A 372 -8.19 -20.26 -30.50
N SER A 373 -8.93 -21.35 -30.64
CA SER A 373 -10.33 -21.34 -31.11
C SER A 373 -11.29 -20.71 -30.09
N ALA A 374 -10.97 -20.79 -28.80
CA ALA A 374 -11.79 -20.21 -27.73
C ALA A 374 -11.73 -18.66 -27.69
N GLY A 375 -10.60 -18.07 -28.10
CA GLY A 375 -10.43 -16.61 -28.14
C GLY A 375 -10.73 -15.94 -26.80
N ASP A 376 -11.64 -14.95 -26.80
CA ASP A 376 -12.04 -14.20 -25.60
C ASP A 376 -12.69 -15.08 -24.52
N CYS A 377 -13.25 -16.24 -24.89
CA CYS A 377 -13.84 -17.20 -23.96
C CYS A 377 -12.80 -18.06 -23.23
N LEU A 378 -11.51 -17.94 -23.56
CA LEU A 378 -10.44 -18.74 -22.95
C LEU A 378 -10.37 -18.56 -21.44
N VAL A 379 -10.71 -17.38 -20.92
CA VAL A 379 -10.74 -17.10 -19.47
C VAL A 379 -11.68 -18.04 -18.71
N ASP A 380 -12.79 -18.44 -19.34
CA ASP A 380 -13.83 -19.28 -18.75
C ASP A 380 -13.72 -20.75 -19.24
N LEU A 381 -12.64 -21.11 -19.97
CA LEU A 381 -12.42 -22.46 -20.48
C LEU A 381 -11.98 -23.40 -19.35
N THR A 382 -12.80 -24.41 -19.10
CA THR A 382 -12.53 -25.46 -18.10
C THR A 382 -12.32 -26.81 -18.78
N SER A 383 -11.43 -27.62 -18.19
CA SER A 383 -11.18 -29.00 -18.61
C SER A 383 -12.38 -29.90 -18.33
N ARG A 384 -12.34 -31.14 -18.85
CA ARG A 384 -13.37 -32.16 -18.55
C ARG A 384 -13.48 -32.48 -17.06
N GLU A 385 -12.40 -32.29 -16.32
CA GLU A 385 -12.31 -32.54 -14.87
C GLU A 385 -12.68 -31.29 -14.06
N GLY A 386 -13.07 -30.19 -14.72
CA GLY A 386 -13.46 -28.92 -14.10
C GLY A 386 -12.30 -28.02 -13.70
N GLY A 387 -11.06 -28.40 -14.01
CA GLY A 387 -9.87 -27.56 -13.81
C GLY A 387 -9.81 -26.40 -14.82
N TRP A 388 -9.04 -25.36 -14.53
CA TRP A 388 -8.85 -24.27 -15.50
C TRP A 388 -7.91 -24.73 -16.61
N PHE A 389 -8.06 -24.25 -17.85
CA PHE A 389 -7.24 -24.72 -18.98
C PHE A 389 -5.73 -24.57 -18.73
N LEU A 390 -5.32 -23.58 -17.93
CA LEU A 390 -3.91 -23.33 -17.60
C LEU A 390 -3.32 -24.47 -16.77
N ASP A 391 -4.12 -25.10 -15.90
CA ASP A 391 -3.67 -26.23 -15.08
C ASP A 391 -3.35 -27.44 -15.96
N ASP A 392 -4.16 -27.69 -16.99
CA ASP A 392 -3.91 -28.75 -17.99
C ASP A 392 -2.63 -28.45 -18.80
N MET A 393 -2.46 -27.20 -19.27
CA MET A 393 -1.25 -26.79 -20.00
C MET A 393 0.01 -26.93 -19.13
N SER A 394 -0.08 -26.54 -17.87
CA SER A 394 1.00 -26.66 -16.89
C SER A 394 1.33 -28.14 -16.61
N ALA A 395 0.31 -28.99 -16.43
CA ALA A 395 0.49 -30.41 -16.18
C ALA A 395 1.17 -31.13 -17.36
N LEU A 396 0.76 -30.86 -18.61
CA LEU A 396 1.39 -31.43 -19.80
C LEU A 396 2.83 -30.92 -19.99
N SER A 397 3.07 -29.64 -19.72
CA SER A 397 4.40 -29.04 -19.79
C SER A 397 5.35 -29.64 -18.75
N MET A 398 4.87 -29.85 -17.53
CA MET A 398 5.65 -30.46 -16.45
C MET A 398 5.98 -31.93 -16.73
N GLN A 399 5.03 -32.71 -17.29
CA GLN A 399 5.32 -34.08 -17.77
C GLN A 399 6.43 -34.10 -18.83
N THR A 400 6.45 -33.12 -19.72
CA THR A 400 7.48 -32.99 -20.75
C THR A 400 8.85 -32.75 -20.14
N VAL A 401 8.97 -31.77 -19.22
CA VAL A 401 10.23 -31.46 -18.52
C VAL A 401 10.70 -32.67 -17.70
N GLU A 402 9.79 -33.37 -17.02
CA GLU A 402 10.15 -34.54 -16.23
C GLU A 402 10.66 -35.69 -17.10
N LEU A 403 10.02 -36.00 -18.23
CA LEU A 403 10.51 -37.01 -19.18
C LEU A 403 11.88 -36.66 -19.75
N LEU A 404 12.12 -35.39 -20.10
CA LEU A 404 13.42 -34.93 -20.56
C LEU A 404 14.49 -35.07 -19.46
N SER A 405 14.12 -34.90 -18.18
CA SER A 405 15.04 -35.05 -17.04
C SER A 405 15.53 -36.49 -16.84
N LEU A 406 14.81 -37.48 -17.36
CA LEU A 406 15.21 -38.90 -17.28
C LEU A 406 16.25 -39.28 -18.34
N LEU A 407 16.41 -38.48 -19.38
CA LEU A 407 17.32 -38.77 -20.49
C LEU A 407 18.76 -38.38 -20.15
N PRO A 408 19.77 -39.19 -20.55
CA PRO A 408 21.19 -38.88 -20.33
C PRO A 408 21.69 -37.85 -21.36
N LEU A 409 21.15 -36.63 -21.32
CA LEU A 409 21.39 -35.57 -22.31
C LEU A 409 22.77 -34.90 -22.18
N GLN A 410 23.52 -35.20 -21.11
CA GLN A 410 24.88 -34.68 -20.91
C GLN A 410 25.86 -35.16 -21.97
N SER A 411 25.73 -36.40 -22.46
CA SER A 411 26.55 -36.90 -23.58
C SER A 411 26.10 -36.30 -24.92
N ALA A 412 24.78 -36.07 -25.09
CA ALA A 412 24.23 -35.42 -26.27
C ALA A 412 24.70 -33.96 -26.42
N ALA A 413 24.92 -33.27 -25.30
CA ALA A 413 25.43 -31.89 -25.29
C ALA A 413 26.84 -31.75 -25.91
N VAL A 414 27.65 -32.82 -25.86
CA VAL A 414 29.00 -32.85 -26.44
C VAL A 414 28.93 -33.06 -27.95
N GLU A 415 27.93 -33.81 -28.43
CA GLU A 415 27.75 -34.14 -29.85
C GLU A 415 27.06 -33.01 -30.63
N ASP A 416 26.05 -32.36 -30.03
CA ASP A 416 25.29 -31.28 -30.66
C ASP A 416 24.98 -30.16 -29.65
N ALA A 417 25.64 -29.01 -29.84
CA ALA A 417 25.46 -27.83 -29.01
C ALA A 417 24.04 -27.24 -29.04
N SER A 418 23.21 -27.62 -30.04
CA SER A 418 21.82 -27.18 -30.12
C SER A 418 20.88 -27.95 -29.18
N MET A 419 21.25 -29.16 -28.73
CA MET A 419 20.42 -29.98 -27.84
C MET A 419 20.19 -29.32 -26.47
N PRO A 420 21.21 -28.83 -25.73
CA PRO A 420 21.00 -28.14 -24.46
C PRO A 420 20.13 -26.88 -24.61
N VAL A 421 20.32 -26.11 -25.69
CA VAL A 421 19.56 -24.88 -25.94
C VAL A 421 18.07 -25.20 -26.18
N ALA A 422 17.77 -26.24 -26.96
CA ALA A 422 16.39 -26.66 -27.21
C ALA A 422 15.71 -27.19 -25.94
N VAL A 423 16.42 -27.98 -25.12
CA VAL A 423 15.92 -28.46 -23.83
C VAL A 423 15.67 -27.30 -22.87
N GLU A 424 16.58 -26.34 -22.82
CA GLU A 424 16.44 -25.14 -21.97
C GLU A 424 15.28 -24.25 -22.46
N CYS A 425 15.00 -24.21 -23.77
CA CYS A 425 13.81 -23.56 -24.30
C CYS A 425 12.50 -24.20 -23.78
N VAL A 426 12.44 -25.54 -23.71
CA VAL A 426 11.28 -26.26 -23.14
C VAL A 426 11.14 -25.96 -21.64
N ARG A 427 12.27 -25.94 -20.91
CA ARG A 427 12.26 -25.61 -19.48
C ARG A 427 11.81 -24.18 -19.21
N ASN A 428 12.29 -23.20 -19.97
CA ASN A 428 11.86 -21.81 -19.83
C ASN A 428 10.38 -21.60 -20.20
N ALA A 429 9.88 -22.30 -21.22
CA ALA A 429 8.45 -22.28 -21.53
C ALA A 429 7.60 -22.87 -20.38
N ASN A 430 8.06 -23.96 -19.77
CA ASN A 430 7.41 -24.55 -18.59
C ASN A 430 7.43 -23.60 -17.39
N LEU A 431 8.59 -22.98 -17.13
CA LEU A 431 8.76 -22.03 -16.04
C LEU A 431 7.88 -20.78 -16.25
N LEU A 432 7.66 -20.33 -17.48
CA LEU A 432 6.77 -19.21 -17.77
C LEU A 432 5.30 -19.55 -17.48
N LEU A 433 4.86 -20.76 -17.82
CA LEU A 433 3.53 -21.26 -17.43
C LEU A 433 3.39 -21.36 -15.91
N ALA A 434 4.43 -21.87 -15.24
CA ALA A 434 4.46 -21.93 -13.78
C ALA A 434 4.35 -20.54 -13.14
N ASP A 435 5.00 -19.52 -13.69
CA ASP A 435 4.87 -18.14 -13.22
C ASP A 435 3.46 -17.58 -13.42
N LEU A 436 2.77 -17.93 -14.51
CA LEU A 436 1.37 -17.54 -14.72
C LEU A 436 0.41 -18.22 -13.73
N VAL A 437 0.63 -19.51 -13.44
CA VAL A 437 -0.11 -20.23 -12.39
C VAL A 437 0.15 -19.58 -11.03
N GLN A 438 1.42 -19.29 -10.73
CA GLN A 438 1.83 -18.66 -9.48
C GLN A 438 1.30 -17.23 -9.36
N LEU A 439 1.20 -16.49 -10.46
CA LEU A 439 0.60 -15.16 -10.50
C LEU A 439 -0.85 -15.23 -10.02
N ASN A 440 -1.66 -16.13 -10.57
CA ASN A 440 -3.05 -16.31 -10.15
C ASN A 440 -3.16 -16.75 -8.68
N TYR A 441 -2.31 -17.69 -8.26
CA TYR A 441 -2.30 -18.20 -6.88
C TYR A 441 -1.88 -17.13 -5.86
N ASN A 442 -0.76 -16.44 -6.09
CA ASN A 442 -0.29 -15.36 -5.20
C ASN A 442 -1.28 -14.18 -5.19
N PHE A 443 -1.92 -13.91 -6.32
CA PHE A 443 -2.97 -12.90 -6.37
C PHE A 443 -4.13 -13.27 -5.44
N SER A 444 -4.71 -14.48 -5.60
CA SER A 444 -5.89 -14.89 -4.83
C SER A 444 -5.61 -15.10 -3.35
N THR A 445 -4.40 -15.54 -2.99
CA THR A 445 -4.05 -15.90 -1.60
C THR A 445 -3.38 -14.78 -0.80
N ILE A 446 -2.71 -13.83 -1.47
CA ILE A 446 -1.92 -12.79 -0.81
C ILE A 446 -2.42 -11.39 -1.18
N ILE A 447 -2.42 -11.05 -2.47
CA ILE A 447 -2.69 -9.67 -2.91
C ILE A 447 -4.14 -9.28 -2.70
N LEU A 448 -5.08 -10.12 -3.14
CA LEU A 448 -6.51 -9.83 -3.05
C LEU A 448 -7.00 -9.71 -1.59
N PRO A 449 -6.69 -10.65 -0.67
CA PRO A 449 -7.09 -10.51 0.73
C PRO A 449 -6.51 -9.25 1.39
N GLU A 450 -5.24 -8.94 1.16
CA GLU A 450 -4.61 -7.74 1.72
C GLU A 450 -5.21 -6.46 1.12
N ALA A 451 -5.48 -6.42 -0.19
CA ALA A 451 -6.15 -5.30 -0.84
C ALA A 451 -7.56 -5.08 -0.30
N LEU A 452 -8.36 -6.14 -0.15
CA LEU A 452 -9.69 -6.07 0.45
C LEU A 452 -9.59 -5.50 1.88
N LYS A 453 -8.75 -6.09 2.72
CA LYS A 453 -8.56 -5.64 4.11
C LYS A 453 -8.16 -4.17 4.19
N LYS A 454 -7.15 -3.74 3.43
CA LYS A 454 -6.62 -2.37 3.45
C LYS A 454 -7.61 -1.33 2.92
N VAL A 455 -8.40 -1.68 1.91
CA VAL A 455 -9.41 -0.78 1.34
C VAL A 455 -10.67 -0.70 2.22
N HIS A 456 -11.08 -1.80 2.85
CA HIS A 456 -12.22 -1.79 3.79
C HIS A 456 -11.88 -1.04 5.09
N SER A 457 -10.66 -1.24 5.60
CA SER A 457 -10.17 -0.54 6.80
C SER A 457 -9.77 0.91 6.57
N GLU A 458 -9.85 1.42 5.33
CA GLU A 458 -9.45 2.78 4.96
C GLU A 458 -7.99 3.09 5.34
N ASP A 459 -7.07 2.17 5.04
CA ASP A 459 -5.64 2.42 5.24
C ASP A 459 -5.21 3.64 4.39
N PRO A 460 -4.72 4.73 5.01
CA PRO A 460 -4.51 6.00 4.32
C PRO A 460 -3.46 5.87 3.22
N SER A 461 -2.41 5.08 3.45
CA SER A 461 -1.36 4.85 2.45
C SER A 461 -1.87 4.08 1.23
N THR A 462 -2.81 3.15 1.44
CA THR A 462 -3.44 2.37 0.36
C THR A 462 -4.44 3.20 -0.42
N LEU A 463 -5.26 4.02 0.24
CA LEU A 463 -6.16 4.94 -0.45
C LEU A 463 -5.40 5.98 -1.27
N GLN A 464 -4.28 6.49 -0.74
CA GLN A 464 -3.41 7.40 -1.46
C GLN A 464 -2.84 6.76 -2.72
N ILE A 465 -2.28 5.54 -2.64
CA ILE A 465 -1.70 4.89 -3.82
C ILE A 465 -2.76 4.56 -4.87
N ILE A 466 -3.98 4.21 -4.47
CA ILE A 466 -5.11 4.00 -5.39
C ILE A 466 -5.46 5.30 -6.12
N ASN A 467 -5.50 6.44 -5.40
CA ASN A 467 -5.75 7.75 -6.01
C ASN A 467 -4.64 8.17 -6.98
N GLU A 468 -3.37 7.93 -6.61
CA GLU A 468 -2.23 8.20 -7.48
C GLU A 468 -2.22 7.30 -8.73
N LEU A 469 -2.55 6.01 -8.59
CA LEU A 469 -2.73 5.10 -9.72
C LEU A 469 -3.86 5.58 -10.64
N ASN A 470 -5.00 5.96 -10.09
CA ASN A 470 -6.11 6.52 -10.86
C ASN A 470 -5.69 7.82 -11.58
N ALA A 471 -4.85 8.64 -10.96
CA ALA A 471 -4.27 9.81 -11.61
C ALA A 471 -3.33 9.43 -12.76
N VAL A 472 -2.53 8.37 -12.65
CA VAL A 472 -1.72 7.84 -13.76
C VAL A 472 -2.61 7.39 -14.92
N ILE A 473 -3.70 6.68 -14.63
CA ILE A 473 -4.66 6.19 -15.62
C ILE A 473 -5.40 7.36 -16.30
N LEU A 474 -5.91 8.32 -15.54
CA LEU A 474 -6.67 9.47 -16.05
C LEU A 474 -5.80 10.45 -16.86
N ASN A 475 -4.53 10.61 -16.48
CA ASN A 475 -3.59 11.49 -17.17
C ASN A 475 -2.78 10.78 -18.27
N SER A 476 -3.23 9.60 -18.70
CA SER A 476 -2.66 8.90 -19.86
C SER A 476 -2.95 9.67 -21.17
N PRO A 477 -2.13 9.51 -22.22
CA PRO A 477 -2.30 10.26 -23.48
C PRO A 477 -3.65 10.03 -24.17
N ALA A 478 -4.24 8.86 -23.96
CA ALA A 478 -5.55 8.45 -24.43
C ALA A 478 -6.09 7.38 -23.44
N PRO A 479 -7.40 7.14 -23.36
CA PRO A 479 -7.97 6.06 -22.54
C PRO A 479 -7.27 4.73 -22.80
N LEU A 480 -7.05 3.91 -21.76
CA LEU A 480 -6.27 2.67 -21.87
C LEU A 480 -6.79 1.73 -22.98
N ASN A 481 -8.11 1.62 -23.13
CA ASN A 481 -8.74 0.82 -24.20
C ASN A 481 -8.43 1.35 -25.61
N GLU A 482 -8.28 2.66 -25.77
CA GLU A 482 -7.90 3.28 -27.03
C GLU A 482 -6.41 3.04 -27.33
N ILE A 483 -5.53 3.15 -26.33
CA ILE A 483 -4.11 2.80 -26.48
C ILE A 483 -3.99 1.33 -26.92
N LEU A 484 -4.70 0.41 -26.26
CA LEU A 484 -4.74 -1.00 -26.64
C LEU A 484 -5.22 -1.17 -28.09
N ALA A 485 -6.34 -0.55 -28.47
CA ALA A 485 -6.85 -0.64 -29.83
C ALA A 485 -5.85 -0.13 -30.89
N GLN A 486 -5.12 0.94 -30.61
CA GLN A 486 -4.07 1.46 -31.51
C GLN A 486 -2.85 0.52 -31.57
N LEU A 487 -2.44 -0.06 -30.45
CA LEU A 487 -1.39 -1.08 -30.42
C LEU A 487 -1.79 -2.35 -31.19
N GLU A 488 -3.07 -2.76 -31.13
CA GLU A 488 -3.59 -3.88 -31.95
C GLU A 488 -3.53 -3.56 -33.45
N VAL A 489 -3.92 -2.35 -33.84
CA VAL A 489 -3.79 -1.89 -35.24
C VAL A 489 -2.32 -1.90 -35.63
N HIS A 490 -1.43 -1.40 -34.76
CA HIS A 490 0.00 -1.41 -35.01
C HIS A 490 0.55 -2.81 -35.21
N PHE A 491 0.21 -3.73 -34.31
CA PHE A 491 0.59 -5.13 -34.36
C PHE A 491 0.14 -5.80 -35.67
N ARG A 492 -1.13 -5.63 -36.08
CA ARG A 492 -1.65 -6.24 -37.33
C ARG A 492 -0.91 -5.75 -38.57
N TYR A 493 -0.59 -4.46 -38.65
CA TYR A 493 0.15 -3.91 -39.80
C TYR A 493 1.59 -4.42 -39.83
N LEU A 494 2.24 -4.58 -38.67
CA LEU A 494 3.57 -5.21 -38.61
C LEU A 494 3.53 -6.68 -39.04
N VAL A 495 2.48 -7.44 -38.67
CA VAL A 495 2.28 -8.82 -39.15
C VAL A 495 2.14 -8.87 -40.67
N MET A 496 1.48 -7.86 -41.26
CA MET A 496 1.33 -7.73 -42.72
C MET A 496 2.56 -7.13 -43.41
N GLU A 497 3.66 -6.84 -42.67
CA GLU A 497 4.86 -6.17 -43.16
C GLU A 497 4.58 -4.81 -43.84
N MET A 498 3.58 -4.07 -43.33
CA MET A 498 3.15 -2.77 -43.83
C MET A 498 3.45 -1.63 -42.86
N GLU A 499 3.60 -0.41 -43.39
CA GLU A 499 3.65 0.80 -42.55
C GLU A 499 2.34 0.97 -41.80
N SER A 500 2.45 1.08 -40.48
CA SER A 500 1.29 1.17 -39.61
C SER A 500 0.77 2.61 -39.49
N PRO A 501 -0.55 2.85 -39.65
CA PRO A 501 -1.16 4.14 -39.38
C PRO A 501 -1.15 4.51 -37.87
N ALA A 502 -0.88 3.54 -37.00
CA ALA A 502 -0.83 3.69 -35.55
C ALA A 502 0.62 3.67 -35.01
N SER A 503 1.59 4.13 -35.80
CA SER A 503 3.02 4.13 -35.43
C SER A 503 3.35 4.97 -34.18
N GLY A 504 2.45 5.86 -33.75
CA GLY A 504 2.57 6.61 -32.49
C GLY A 504 2.16 5.83 -31.24
N ALA A 505 1.48 4.68 -31.37
CA ALA A 505 0.96 3.92 -30.22
C ALA A 505 2.04 3.44 -29.24
N PRO A 506 3.22 2.95 -29.68
CA PRO A 506 4.32 2.60 -28.77
C PRO A 506 4.81 3.78 -27.93
N LEU A 507 4.77 5.01 -28.46
CA LEU A 507 5.13 6.22 -27.71
C LEU A 507 4.15 6.48 -26.56
N TRP A 508 2.86 6.22 -26.78
CA TRP A 508 1.84 6.35 -25.73
C TRP A 508 2.05 5.31 -24.62
N ALA A 509 2.36 4.06 -25.00
CA ALA A 509 2.69 3.00 -24.05
C ALA A 509 3.96 3.35 -23.25
N ALA A 510 5.00 3.87 -23.89
CA ALA A 510 6.23 4.31 -23.22
C ALA A 510 5.98 5.47 -22.23
N ALA A 511 5.15 6.45 -22.61
CA ALA A 511 4.78 7.54 -21.71
C ALA A 511 3.99 7.04 -20.48
N LEU A 512 3.10 6.06 -20.67
CA LEU A 512 2.39 5.41 -19.58
C LEU A 512 3.33 4.59 -18.69
N ARG A 513 4.27 3.84 -19.28
CA ARG A 513 5.32 3.08 -18.59
C ARG A 513 6.08 3.96 -17.62
N ALA A 514 6.60 5.10 -18.11
CA ALA A 514 7.39 6.03 -17.30
C ALA A 514 6.62 6.57 -16.10
N ARG A 515 5.33 6.90 -16.27
CA ARG A 515 4.47 7.38 -15.16
C ARG A 515 4.20 6.30 -14.13
N TYR A 516 3.96 5.07 -14.59
CA TYR A 516 3.70 3.94 -13.70
C TYR A 516 4.98 3.51 -12.95
N GLU A 517 6.14 3.51 -13.60
CA GLU A 517 7.43 3.26 -12.94
C GLU A 517 7.78 4.35 -11.92
N ALA A 518 7.44 5.62 -12.21
CA ALA A 518 7.59 6.71 -11.24
C ALA A 518 6.70 6.49 -10.00
N LEU A 519 5.47 5.99 -10.18
CA LEU A 519 4.59 5.60 -9.07
C LEU A 519 5.18 4.45 -8.23
N LEU A 520 5.90 3.53 -8.85
CA LEU A 520 6.58 2.41 -8.19
C LEU A 520 7.92 2.78 -7.53
N SER A 521 8.55 3.91 -7.90
CA SER A 521 9.83 4.40 -7.35
C SER A 521 9.71 5.33 -6.11
N PRO A 522 10.39 5.05 -4.97
CA PRO A 522 10.22 5.83 -3.74
C PRO A 522 10.48 7.33 -3.95
N PRO A 523 9.77 8.23 -3.22
CA PRO A 523 9.97 9.67 -3.38
C PRO A 523 11.35 10.12 -2.89
N ASN A 524 11.93 9.44 -1.89
CA ASN A 524 13.26 9.73 -1.33
C ASN A 524 14.02 8.43 -1.00
N GLU A 525 15.33 8.39 -1.25
CA GLU A 525 16.22 7.33 -0.79
C GLU A 525 16.38 7.42 0.75
N GLY A 526 15.56 6.67 1.51
CA GLY A 526 15.66 6.57 2.97
C GLY A 526 14.33 6.56 3.73
N GLU A 527 13.20 6.85 3.07
CA GLU A 527 11.88 6.71 3.69
C GLU A 527 11.41 5.24 3.68
N ALA A 528 10.86 4.79 4.81
CA ALA A 528 10.25 3.47 4.90
C ALA A 528 9.09 3.37 3.91
N GLN A 529 9.07 2.30 3.11
CA GLN A 529 8.02 2.06 2.12
C GLN A 529 6.66 1.95 2.82
N SER A 530 5.68 2.75 2.36
CA SER A 530 4.34 2.72 2.92
C SER A 530 3.65 1.38 2.61
N GLY A 531 2.73 0.94 3.47
CA GLY A 531 2.01 -0.33 3.31
C GLY A 531 1.27 -0.43 1.98
N GLY A 532 0.57 0.62 1.57
CA GLY A 532 -0.13 0.67 0.28
C GLY A 532 0.80 0.56 -0.92
N ARG A 533 1.99 1.15 -0.81
CA ARG A 533 3.01 1.08 -1.86
C ARG A 533 3.63 -0.31 -1.96
N MET A 534 3.92 -0.95 -0.82
CA MET A 534 4.35 -2.36 -0.80
C MET A 534 3.30 -3.28 -1.43
N LEU A 535 2.02 -3.04 -1.19
CA LEU A 535 0.93 -3.78 -1.84
C LEU A 535 0.96 -3.60 -3.36
N LEU A 536 1.08 -2.36 -3.86
CA LEU A 536 1.18 -2.10 -5.30
C LEU A 536 2.44 -2.72 -5.92
N MET A 537 3.59 -2.62 -5.24
CA MET A 537 4.84 -3.24 -5.68
C MET A 537 4.75 -4.76 -5.68
N GLY A 538 4.15 -5.37 -4.66
CA GLY A 538 3.91 -6.81 -4.59
C GLY A 538 3.02 -7.27 -5.74
N PHE A 539 1.93 -6.54 -6.01
CA PHE A 539 1.05 -6.85 -7.14
C PHE A 539 1.78 -6.70 -8.49
N ASN A 540 2.52 -5.60 -8.68
CA ASN A 540 3.32 -5.39 -9.88
C ASN A 540 4.41 -6.47 -10.06
N GLY A 541 5.03 -6.89 -8.96
CA GLY A 541 6.09 -7.91 -8.95
C GLY A 541 5.63 -9.24 -9.53
N LEU A 542 4.36 -9.61 -9.35
CA LEU A 542 3.80 -10.82 -9.95
C LEU A 542 3.84 -10.79 -11.48
N PHE A 543 3.49 -9.65 -12.09
CA PHE A 543 3.57 -9.47 -13.53
C PHE A 543 5.01 -9.30 -14.03
N ALA A 544 5.85 -8.60 -13.26
CA ALA A 544 7.26 -8.39 -13.62
C ALA A 544 8.05 -9.70 -13.69
N ALA A 545 7.71 -10.69 -12.85
CA ALA A 545 8.30 -12.03 -12.91
C ALA A 545 7.99 -12.72 -14.26
N VAL A 546 6.73 -12.68 -14.70
CA VAL A 546 6.30 -13.20 -16.01
C VAL A 546 7.03 -12.49 -17.16
N GLU A 547 7.12 -11.16 -17.12
CA GLU A 547 7.82 -10.37 -18.14
C GLU A 547 9.32 -10.69 -18.22
N LEU A 548 9.98 -10.83 -17.07
CA LEU A 548 11.39 -11.20 -17.02
C LEU A 548 11.61 -12.58 -17.65
N ARG A 549 10.82 -13.57 -17.24
CA ARG A 549 10.93 -14.94 -17.75
C ARG A 549 10.58 -15.05 -19.24
N ALA A 550 9.65 -14.22 -19.72
CA ALA A 550 9.34 -14.16 -21.15
C ALA A 550 10.50 -13.60 -21.98
N ARG A 551 11.24 -12.62 -21.46
CA ARG A 551 12.47 -12.11 -22.11
C ARG A 551 13.58 -13.17 -22.16
N GLU A 552 13.75 -13.95 -21.10
CA GLU A 552 14.70 -15.09 -21.08
C GLU A 552 14.31 -16.19 -22.09
N LEU A 553 13.03 -16.52 -22.20
CA LEU A 553 12.52 -17.49 -23.18
C LEU A 553 12.73 -17.01 -24.61
N ALA A 554 12.56 -15.71 -24.85
CA ALA A 554 12.72 -15.08 -26.15
C ALA A 554 14.12 -15.30 -26.77
N ASP A 555 15.16 -15.32 -25.96
CA ASP A 555 16.53 -15.58 -26.42
C ASP A 555 16.70 -17.03 -26.91
N HIS A 556 16.07 -17.99 -26.23
CA HIS A 556 16.11 -19.40 -26.59
C HIS A 556 15.28 -19.72 -27.86
N LEU A 557 14.17 -18.99 -28.07
CA LEU A 557 13.30 -19.17 -29.24
C LEU A 557 13.93 -18.76 -30.57
N ASN A 558 15.00 -17.97 -30.54
CA ASN A 558 15.73 -17.50 -31.72
C ASN A 558 16.62 -18.57 -32.36
N SER A 559 16.74 -19.76 -31.75
CA SER A 559 17.52 -20.87 -32.31
C SER A 559 17.00 -21.26 -33.72
N PRO A 560 17.87 -21.34 -34.74
CA PRO A 560 17.44 -21.56 -36.11
C PRO A 560 16.93 -22.99 -36.33
N ILE A 561 15.71 -23.12 -36.85
CA ILE A 561 15.15 -24.40 -37.28
C ILE A 561 15.53 -24.67 -38.74
N PRO A 562 16.16 -25.82 -39.06
CA PRO A 562 16.48 -26.25 -40.42
C PRO A 562 15.25 -26.21 -41.34
N ALA A 563 15.44 -25.77 -42.59
CA ALA A 563 14.34 -25.60 -43.55
C ALA A 563 13.56 -26.90 -43.80
N ALA A 564 14.26 -28.04 -43.83
CA ALA A 564 13.63 -29.35 -43.98
C ALA A 564 12.63 -29.67 -42.86
N TRP A 565 12.93 -29.29 -41.61
CA TRP A 565 12.09 -29.60 -40.46
C TRP A 565 10.79 -28.78 -40.44
N ARG A 566 10.73 -27.65 -41.15
CA ARG A 566 9.52 -26.82 -41.23
C ARG A 566 8.36 -27.50 -41.96
N LYS A 567 8.62 -28.58 -42.70
CA LYS A 567 7.58 -29.39 -43.36
C LYS A 567 6.95 -30.42 -42.40
N ILE A 568 7.53 -30.66 -41.22
CA ILE A 568 6.99 -31.59 -40.22
C ILE A 568 5.79 -30.91 -39.55
N ASP A 569 4.61 -31.54 -39.54
CA ASP A 569 3.37 -30.93 -39.03
C ASP A 569 3.52 -30.34 -37.62
N HIS A 570 4.10 -31.11 -36.69
CA HIS A 570 4.34 -30.67 -35.32
C HIS A 570 5.20 -29.39 -35.23
N VAL A 571 6.12 -29.18 -36.18
CA VAL A 571 6.97 -27.99 -36.24
C VAL A 571 6.23 -26.86 -36.96
N ASN A 572 5.57 -27.16 -38.08
CA ASN A 572 4.86 -26.19 -38.91
C ASN A 572 3.70 -25.54 -38.14
N ASP A 573 2.84 -26.34 -37.53
CA ASP A 573 1.67 -25.87 -36.78
C ASP A 573 2.12 -24.99 -35.60
N ALA A 574 3.13 -25.46 -34.87
CA ALA A 574 3.70 -24.71 -33.74
C ALA A 574 4.36 -23.39 -34.19
N LEU A 575 5.05 -23.38 -35.33
CA LEU A 575 5.64 -22.18 -35.91
C LEU A 575 4.58 -21.15 -36.32
N HIS A 576 3.48 -21.60 -36.92
CA HIS A 576 2.38 -20.74 -37.32
C HIS A 576 1.72 -20.07 -36.10
N MET A 577 1.47 -20.83 -35.03
CA MET A 577 0.87 -20.31 -33.80
C MET A 577 1.81 -19.36 -33.03
N SER A 578 3.11 -19.66 -32.99
CA SER A 578 4.10 -18.87 -32.24
C SER A 578 4.75 -17.73 -33.03
N ALA A 579 4.28 -17.43 -34.25
CA ALA A 579 4.92 -16.48 -35.17
C ALA A 579 5.21 -15.10 -34.55
N ALA A 580 4.27 -14.58 -33.75
CA ALA A 580 4.41 -13.29 -33.07
C ALA A 580 5.61 -13.24 -32.11
N MET A 581 5.83 -14.32 -31.36
CA MET A 581 6.92 -14.40 -30.39
C MET A 581 8.30 -14.56 -31.02
N GLN A 582 8.36 -14.94 -32.29
CA GLN A 582 9.61 -15.12 -33.03
C GLN A 582 10.17 -13.81 -33.59
N SER A 583 9.31 -12.81 -33.83
CA SER A 583 9.72 -11.51 -34.33
C SER A 583 10.01 -10.55 -33.17
N PRO A 584 11.23 -9.98 -33.06
CA PRO A 584 11.54 -8.98 -32.03
C PRO A 584 10.63 -7.75 -32.09
N ALA A 585 10.23 -7.33 -33.30
CA ALA A 585 9.35 -6.18 -33.49
C ALA A 585 7.94 -6.45 -32.96
N LEU A 586 7.36 -7.61 -33.29
CA LEU A 586 6.03 -8.00 -32.80
C LEU A 586 6.04 -8.23 -31.28
N ARG A 587 7.11 -8.82 -30.75
CA ARG A 587 7.30 -9.01 -29.31
C ARG A 587 7.33 -7.70 -28.54
N GLY A 588 8.04 -6.68 -29.05
CA GLY A 588 8.06 -5.35 -28.43
C GLY A 588 6.66 -4.72 -28.33
N VAL A 589 5.82 -4.90 -29.35
CA VAL A 589 4.43 -4.43 -29.32
C VAL A 589 3.58 -5.23 -28.33
N LEU A 590 3.79 -6.54 -28.21
CA LEU A 590 3.13 -7.36 -27.18
C LEU A 590 3.53 -6.93 -25.76
N GLU A 591 4.80 -6.61 -25.52
CA GLU A 591 5.27 -6.07 -24.24
C GLU A 591 4.57 -4.74 -23.90
N ASP A 592 4.37 -3.86 -24.88
CA ASP A 592 3.59 -2.62 -24.70
C ASP A 592 2.10 -2.89 -24.43
N ILE A 593 1.49 -3.86 -25.13
CA ILE A 593 0.09 -4.27 -24.89
C ILE A 593 -0.05 -4.78 -23.46
N PHE A 594 0.81 -5.70 -23.01
CA PHE A 594 0.70 -6.31 -21.69
C PHE A 594 1.09 -5.37 -20.55
N LEU A 595 1.92 -4.36 -20.79
CA LEU A 595 2.08 -3.24 -19.87
C LEU A 595 0.73 -2.52 -19.62
N VAL A 596 0.04 -2.14 -20.70
CA VAL A 596 -1.23 -1.40 -20.59
C VAL A 596 -2.29 -2.29 -19.93
N ARG A 597 -2.37 -3.57 -20.32
CA ARG A 597 -3.26 -4.56 -19.68
C ARG A 597 -2.96 -4.74 -18.20
N ARG A 598 -1.69 -4.81 -17.80
CA ARG A 598 -1.30 -4.90 -16.39
C ARG A 598 -1.86 -3.73 -15.59
N ILE A 599 -1.64 -2.49 -16.05
CA ILE A 599 -2.13 -1.28 -15.37
C ILE A 599 -3.66 -1.28 -15.31
N GLN A 600 -4.32 -1.69 -16.40
CA GLN A 600 -5.77 -1.85 -16.45
C GLN A 600 -6.26 -2.89 -15.42
N THR A 601 -5.64 -4.06 -15.35
CA THR A 601 -5.99 -5.12 -14.39
C THR A 601 -5.84 -4.66 -12.94
N VAL A 602 -4.74 -3.98 -12.60
CA VAL A 602 -4.52 -3.45 -11.26
C VAL A 602 -5.58 -2.41 -10.90
N GLY A 603 -5.88 -1.49 -11.82
CA GLY A 603 -6.94 -0.48 -11.63
C GLY A 603 -8.33 -1.10 -11.47
N GLU A 604 -8.67 -2.11 -12.29
CA GLU A 604 -9.95 -2.84 -12.21
C GLU A 604 -10.10 -3.54 -10.85
N VAL A 605 -9.07 -4.23 -10.35
CA VAL A 605 -9.12 -4.91 -9.05
C VAL A 605 -9.32 -3.93 -7.90
N PHE A 606 -8.57 -2.82 -7.86
CA PHE A 606 -8.76 -1.82 -6.80
C PHE A 606 -10.12 -1.14 -6.88
N ALA A 607 -10.66 -0.92 -8.09
CA ALA A 607 -12.01 -0.41 -8.26
C ALA A 607 -13.06 -1.40 -7.70
N MET A 608 -12.90 -2.71 -7.95
CA MET A 608 -13.79 -3.73 -7.36
C MET A 608 -13.69 -3.76 -5.82
N CYS A 609 -12.47 -3.66 -5.26
CA CYS A 609 -12.27 -3.58 -3.81
C CYS A 609 -12.94 -2.33 -3.20
N ALA A 610 -12.84 -1.18 -3.88
CA ALA A 610 -13.46 0.06 -3.44
C ALA A 610 -15.00 -0.03 -3.48
N GLN A 611 -15.56 -0.67 -4.51
CA GLN A 611 -17.01 -0.92 -4.61
C GLN A 611 -17.52 -1.83 -3.49
N LEU A 612 -16.77 -2.89 -3.14
CA LEU A 612 -17.08 -3.74 -1.99
C LEU A 612 -17.04 -2.97 -0.67
N SER A 613 -16.01 -2.14 -0.46
CA SER A 613 -15.90 -1.29 0.74
C SER A 613 -17.06 -0.28 0.85
N CYS A 614 -17.51 0.27 -0.27
CA CYS A 614 -18.71 1.10 -0.35
C CYS A 614 -19.99 0.32 0.04
N ALA A 615 -20.20 -0.86 -0.55
CA ALA A 615 -21.34 -1.72 -0.26
C ALA A 615 -21.36 -2.21 1.21
N PHE A 616 -20.18 -2.56 1.76
CA PHE A 616 -20.01 -2.93 3.16
C PHE A 616 -20.46 -1.82 4.12
N ARG A 617 -20.18 -0.56 3.77
CA ARG A 617 -20.60 0.62 4.54
C ARG A 617 -22.05 1.04 4.28
N GLY A 618 -22.80 0.36 3.42
CA GLY A 618 -24.16 0.77 3.04
C GLY A 618 -24.19 2.09 2.25
N THR A 619 -23.09 2.39 1.55
CA THR A 619 -22.92 3.60 0.74
C THR A 619 -22.74 3.20 -0.72
N GLY A 620 -23.66 3.60 -1.60
CA GLY A 620 -23.59 3.26 -3.03
C GLY A 620 -24.25 1.94 -3.40
N PRO A 621 -23.97 1.37 -4.59
CA PRO A 621 -24.68 0.19 -5.08
C PRO A 621 -24.30 -1.07 -4.29
N THR A 622 -25.29 -1.90 -3.95
CA THR A 622 -25.11 -3.17 -3.25
C THR A 622 -24.54 -4.24 -4.18
N VAL A 623 -23.25 -4.14 -4.48
CA VAL A 623 -22.49 -5.10 -5.28
C VAL A 623 -21.70 -6.01 -4.34
N LEU A 624 -21.84 -7.32 -4.52
CA LEU A 624 -21.01 -8.31 -3.85
C LEU A 624 -20.44 -9.23 -4.94
N TYR A 625 -19.12 -9.34 -4.96
CA TYR A 625 -18.40 -10.20 -5.89
C TYR A 625 -18.05 -11.50 -5.18
N ASP A 626 -18.21 -12.62 -5.87
CA ASP A 626 -17.65 -13.90 -5.45
C ASP A 626 -16.16 -13.97 -5.78
N ASP A 627 -15.49 -15.02 -5.30
CA ASP A 627 -14.06 -15.23 -5.54
C ASP A 627 -13.71 -15.31 -7.03
N ALA A 628 -14.59 -15.96 -7.82
CA ALA A 628 -14.42 -16.07 -9.27
C ALA A 628 -14.46 -14.70 -9.96
N ALA A 629 -15.39 -13.81 -9.59
CA ALA A 629 -15.48 -12.47 -10.13
C ALA A 629 -14.27 -11.61 -9.73
N LEU A 630 -13.81 -11.70 -8.48
CA LEU A 630 -12.64 -10.95 -8.00
C LEU A 630 -11.33 -11.40 -8.67
N CYS A 631 -11.21 -12.70 -8.98
CA CYS A 631 -10.08 -13.24 -9.73
C CYS A 631 -10.17 -13.01 -11.24
N LYS A 632 -11.35 -12.68 -11.79
CA LYS A 632 -11.57 -12.58 -13.24
C LYS A 632 -10.65 -11.60 -13.96
N PRO A 633 -10.33 -10.40 -13.44
CA PRO A 633 -9.42 -9.47 -14.13
C PRO A 633 -8.01 -10.05 -14.35
N VAL A 634 -7.50 -10.78 -13.35
CA VAL A 634 -6.18 -11.43 -13.41
C VAL A 634 -6.23 -12.67 -14.30
N ARG A 635 -7.28 -13.50 -14.20
CA ARG A 635 -7.47 -14.64 -15.12
C ARG A 635 -7.62 -14.20 -16.57
N ARG A 636 -8.29 -13.06 -16.82
CA ARG A 636 -8.39 -12.46 -18.16
C ARG A 636 -7.01 -12.04 -18.68
N PHE A 637 -6.21 -11.36 -17.87
CA PHE A 637 -4.83 -11.02 -18.22
C PHE A 637 -4.04 -12.28 -18.61
N ILE A 638 -4.09 -13.33 -17.80
CA ILE A 638 -3.37 -14.58 -18.06
C ILE A 638 -3.88 -15.26 -19.33
N ALA A 639 -5.20 -15.36 -19.53
CA ALA A 639 -5.78 -15.97 -20.72
C ALA A 639 -5.36 -15.23 -22.00
N GLU A 640 -5.42 -13.90 -22.00
CA GLU A 640 -4.92 -13.08 -23.11
C GLU A 640 -3.41 -13.28 -23.31
N TYR A 641 -2.62 -13.33 -22.23
CA TYR A 641 -1.19 -13.57 -22.29
C TYR A 641 -0.86 -14.91 -22.91
N VAL A 642 -1.54 -15.97 -22.49
CA VAL A 642 -1.35 -17.31 -23.08
C VAL A 642 -1.70 -17.27 -24.56
N SER A 643 -2.87 -16.72 -24.90
CA SER A 643 -3.38 -16.64 -26.28
C SER A 643 -2.41 -15.92 -27.23
N ARG A 644 -1.76 -14.85 -26.76
CA ARG A 644 -0.94 -13.95 -27.59
C ARG A 644 0.55 -14.31 -27.58
N CYS A 645 1.05 -14.84 -26.46
CA CYS A 645 2.48 -14.96 -26.19
C CYS A 645 2.96 -16.40 -25.96
N LEU A 646 2.08 -17.39 -25.76
CA LEU A 646 2.49 -18.76 -25.44
C LEU A 646 2.01 -19.82 -26.40
N LEU A 647 0.90 -19.60 -27.11
CA LEU A 647 0.39 -20.58 -28.07
C LEU A 647 1.44 -20.92 -29.13
N GLY A 648 1.73 -22.22 -29.29
CA GLY A 648 2.72 -22.78 -30.19
C GLY A 648 4.15 -22.71 -29.66
N VAL A 649 4.43 -21.95 -28.60
CA VAL A 649 5.80 -21.73 -28.10
C VAL A 649 6.35 -23.01 -27.46
N HIS A 650 5.58 -23.64 -26.57
CA HIS A 650 5.98 -24.89 -25.93
C HIS A 650 6.08 -26.02 -26.96
N SER A 651 5.09 -26.13 -27.85
CA SER A 651 5.10 -27.15 -28.90
C SER A 651 6.24 -27.00 -29.89
N LYS A 652 6.62 -25.76 -30.25
CA LYS A 652 7.80 -25.49 -31.08
C LYS A 652 9.08 -25.92 -30.38
N ALA A 653 9.23 -25.57 -29.10
CA ALA A 653 10.40 -25.93 -28.31
C ALA A 653 10.54 -27.45 -28.20
N LEU A 654 9.45 -28.16 -27.89
CA LEU A 654 9.42 -29.61 -27.78
C LEU A 654 9.65 -30.30 -29.14
N ALA A 655 9.04 -29.80 -30.22
CA ALA A 655 9.27 -30.32 -31.57
C ALA A 655 10.74 -30.20 -31.99
N SER A 656 11.42 -29.13 -31.58
CA SER A 656 12.85 -28.93 -31.83
C SER A 656 13.70 -29.98 -31.11
N VAL A 657 13.40 -30.26 -29.84
CA VAL A 657 14.07 -31.34 -29.07
C VAL A 657 13.81 -32.71 -29.72
N LEU A 658 12.57 -33.00 -30.13
CA LEU A 658 12.22 -34.24 -30.80
C LEU A 658 13.01 -34.45 -32.10
N CYS A 659 13.15 -33.41 -32.94
CA CYS A 659 13.94 -33.50 -34.16
C CYS A 659 15.42 -33.79 -33.87
N LEU A 660 15.98 -33.18 -32.83
CA LEU A 660 17.37 -33.42 -32.41
C LEU A 660 17.57 -34.84 -31.87
N LEU A 661 16.62 -35.35 -31.07
CA LEU A 661 16.65 -36.72 -30.56
C LEU A 661 16.54 -37.75 -31.70
N LEU A 662 15.65 -37.54 -32.67
CA LEU A 662 15.52 -38.41 -33.85
C LEU A 662 16.78 -38.42 -34.72
N ARG A 663 17.40 -37.26 -34.91
CA ARG A 663 18.68 -37.16 -35.62
C ARG A 663 19.79 -37.92 -34.88
N ARG A 664 19.83 -37.80 -33.56
CA ARG A 664 20.77 -38.54 -32.70
C ARG A 664 20.55 -40.06 -32.75
N ALA A 665 19.30 -40.50 -32.89
CA ALA A 665 18.93 -41.88 -33.19
C ALA A 665 19.27 -42.33 -34.63
N ARG A 666 20.03 -41.52 -35.39
CA ARG A 666 20.49 -41.75 -36.76
C ARG A 666 19.38 -41.81 -37.81
N LEU A 667 18.24 -41.17 -37.53
CA LEU A 667 17.20 -40.95 -38.54
C LEU A 667 17.60 -39.75 -39.40
N ASP A 668 17.70 -39.95 -40.71
CA ASP A 668 17.89 -38.84 -41.65
C ASP A 668 16.54 -38.14 -41.91
N LEU A 669 16.22 -37.19 -41.02
CA LEU A 669 15.01 -36.38 -41.12
C LEU A 669 14.92 -35.62 -42.45
N HIS A 670 16.03 -35.24 -43.08
CA HIS A 670 15.97 -34.53 -44.35
C HIS A 670 15.54 -35.47 -45.46
N ALA A 671 16.12 -36.66 -45.54
CA ALA A 671 15.73 -37.67 -46.52
C ALA A 671 14.28 -38.15 -46.33
N GLU A 672 13.84 -38.40 -45.09
CA GLU A 672 12.47 -38.88 -44.82
C GLU A 672 11.40 -37.84 -45.18
N VAL A 673 11.65 -36.57 -44.87
CA VAL A 673 10.71 -35.47 -45.16
C VAL A 673 10.66 -35.12 -46.67
N GLU A 674 11.74 -35.33 -47.42
CA GLU A 674 11.74 -35.14 -48.88
C GLU A 674 11.18 -36.36 -49.64
N GLN A 675 11.23 -37.56 -49.06
CA GLN A 675 10.73 -38.79 -49.71
C GLN A 675 9.23 -39.02 -49.54
N LYS A 676 8.61 -38.43 -48.53
CA LYS A 676 7.19 -38.61 -48.21
C LYS A 676 6.62 -37.27 -47.73
N GLU A 677 5.42 -36.93 -48.22
CA GLU A 677 4.55 -35.94 -47.56
C GLU A 677 4.10 -36.55 -46.21
N ILE A 678 4.93 -36.49 -45.17
CA ILE A 678 4.62 -37.04 -43.84
C ILE A 678 4.14 -35.92 -42.93
N GLY A 679 2.94 -36.12 -42.37
CA GLY A 679 2.42 -35.41 -41.21
C GLY A 679 2.78 -36.05 -39.89
#